data_AF-A0AAQ1NW32-F1
#
_entry.id   AF-A0AAQ1NW32-F1
#
_cell.length_a   1.000
_cell.length_b   1.000
_cell.length_c   1.000
_cell.angle_alpha   90.00
_cell.angle_beta   90.00
_cell.angle_gamma   90.00
#
_symmetry.space_group_name_H-M   'P 1'
#
loop_
_entity.id
_entity.type
_entity.pdbx_description
1 polymer ?
#
loop_
_entity_poly.entity_id
_entity_poly.type
_entity_poly.pdbx_seq_one_letter_code
_entity_poly.pdbx_strand_id
1 'polypeptide(L)'
;MQRIIKTVLLVLFFTWGINCINGSKNSLPFFAYLDLSTKGGNSFAVAQITPGSGVSDIPLNTSIQATFNSAFDSSSVTSSTFFLNKGGDPILATLRLDNNTAVLTPSSALSASTTYSVTISKEIKSAEGISLKEDLTWNFTTATIVDAVAPALSLRIPAAGAALISNTTSVQVAFTETMDCTTVDNVSLTLKNNATNVVEPSGVNCLGSSASLSPNNPLTPNTTYRVEVSASMKDLANNPLAGALNWTFTTGAGQDNTPPTLSFASPSPGETGVSVNSAIGVAFDEPIHCGSVPGNFFLEETLVPGNNVGVTLNCSGATASITPVAAAGLDFNKSYKAILTAGITDLSSNPITPRTWTFTTGAAPDLTPPTVTFTVPTVNATGVGVNINPTVVFSEPMACGTVNAASFRLKRQATGVYLVGSVACFGTSATWTPDPVNPLAFNTMYTVEINAGARDSANLPAVPFSWNFTTGPGPDQTAPSVAFVTPANGSTGLPTNAGGSIAFDETMNCGTVLGSISMDDDVTTPLSTVPLNINCNGNTATFAPTVALAFNTTYTVAIAPTATDASGNLIGAYSWSFTTGAAPDVTPPQISLVSPLPGATGIPTNSNITVSFSETIDCSTLNLTVNNGIFVNTNCSGASATFTPTVPTPFNTGTNYTVNVVTVKDLQGNTIVPGPSLTWNFTTGLAPDVTPPVIAIQNLRTNSMVESGFVIGTAADARGIASIEISIDGGGFTGAGVIGTTSWKYPLPTGAATWRSNSLHTIQVRATDTSNNVTTAAMVTVRKGTNRDINGDGYSDLVVPEYGQGLVYIFHSSGTAGITTTSAQFANRIIIGSAADQFGKTVTMGDINGDGFADVIVGAPGYGAPDNGRVYIFHSSGTAGVTTSFSAFPNSTLTGTAGTADRFGDSIAAGDINGDGFADVVVGAPSYNGSRGRIYIFHSAGAAGIATAAVTAGGAGANSFRTGGLPSEKFGFSLAVGNINGGVADDIAVGAPGFDFINGNGTKPNWGRIYAYYGSGTGLTATTHTLTNTTGDAPVAAGVPGGAAQLGYTVAVADVSGDGFADVIGGAPYFIQVGNPNVNRQGRIIALFSAGAGGMGNVTLGAAHRSITGLNAADGQGIGLTLGVKDLNLDGMADIVIATVQLWVAPFTPNSVLVFLEGGVGQRDTTTADVTMVAGAIPALGITTDQNNGQGIPLSLSDINGDGRSDVIVGGSNEAVRIFHSVGGATPITNDPTTPSGLILGSGLTGGIWGAALNSNEFGTAIY
;
A
#
# COMPACT_ATOMS: atom_id res chain seq x y z
N MET A 1 -53.34 4.01 -42.73
CA MET A 1 -52.56 3.65 -41.52
C MET A 1 -51.84 4.84 -40.88
N GLN A 2 -51.19 5.72 -41.66
CA GLN A 2 -50.56 6.97 -41.16
C GLN A 2 -51.50 7.99 -40.48
N ARG A 3 -52.83 7.90 -40.61
CA ARG A 3 -53.78 8.75 -39.86
C ARG A 3 -54.27 8.15 -38.53
N ILE A 4 -54.09 6.85 -38.28
CA ILE A 4 -54.43 6.21 -37.00
C ILE A 4 -53.21 6.22 -36.05
N ILE A 5 -51.99 6.18 -36.60
CA ILE A 5 -50.75 6.42 -35.84
C ILE A 5 -50.69 7.86 -35.29
N LYS A 6 -51.24 8.85 -36.01
CA LYS A 6 -51.26 10.26 -35.58
C LYS A 6 -52.19 10.55 -34.38
N THR A 7 -53.24 9.76 -34.18
CA THR A 7 -54.19 9.98 -33.07
C THR A 7 -53.76 9.26 -31.79
N VAL A 8 -52.99 8.17 -31.89
CA VAL A 8 -52.43 7.47 -30.72
C VAL A 8 -51.14 8.14 -30.22
N LEU A 9 -50.34 8.75 -31.10
CA LEU A 9 -49.15 9.50 -30.68
C LEU A 9 -49.48 10.84 -29.99
N LEU A 10 -50.66 11.45 -30.23
CA LEU A 10 -50.98 12.75 -29.64
C LEU A 10 -51.38 12.67 -28.14
N VAL A 11 -51.65 11.46 -27.62
CA VAL A 11 -52.05 11.24 -26.21
C VAL A 11 -50.86 10.86 -25.31
N LEU A 12 -49.75 10.39 -25.88
CA LEU A 12 -48.56 9.96 -25.11
C LEU A 12 -47.50 11.06 -24.89
N PHE A 13 -47.70 12.27 -25.43
CA PHE A 13 -46.74 13.39 -25.29
C PHE A 13 -47.06 14.41 -24.19
N PHE A 14 -48.11 14.20 -23.37
CA PHE A 14 -48.49 15.19 -22.34
C PHE A 14 -48.36 14.75 -20.87
N THR A 15 -47.83 13.57 -20.58
CA THR A 15 -47.66 13.12 -19.20
C THR A 15 -46.31 12.45 -19.04
N TRP A 16 -45.47 13.01 -18.17
CA TRP A 16 -44.15 12.50 -17.71
C TRP A 16 -42.97 12.88 -18.60
N GLY A 17 -42.48 14.10 -18.37
CA GLY A 17 -41.20 14.59 -18.88
C GLY A 17 -40.03 13.81 -18.27
N ILE A 18 -39.23 13.20 -19.14
CA ILE A 18 -37.97 12.55 -18.80
C ILE A 18 -36.86 13.39 -19.42
N ASN A 19 -36.08 14.06 -18.58
CA ASN A 19 -34.75 14.56 -18.91
C ASN A 19 -33.75 13.43 -18.60
N CYS A 20 -33.01 12.99 -19.61
CA CYS A 20 -31.92 12.04 -19.45
C CYS A 20 -30.74 12.66 -18.69
N ILE A 21 -30.31 11.94 -17.66
CA ILE A 21 -28.94 11.48 -17.33
C ILE A 21 -27.78 12.46 -17.58
N ASN A 22 -27.13 12.87 -16.49
CA ASN A 22 -25.74 13.37 -16.49
C ASN A 22 -24.95 12.54 -15.46
N GLY A 23 -23.94 11.80 -15.93
CA GLY A 23 -23.13 10.90 -15.11
C GLY A 23 -21.93 11.59 -14.46
N SER A 24 -21.49 11.09 -13.30
CA SER A 24 -20.17 11.43 -12.74
C SER A 24 -19.50 10.17 -12.18
N LYS A 25 -18.24 9.97 -12.57
CA LYS A 25 -17.21 9.05 -12.05
C LYS A 25 -16.99 7.72 -12.79
N ASN A 26 -16.41 7.82 -13.99
CA ASN A 26 -15.59 6.77 -14.60
C ASN A 26 -14.12 7.25 -14.66
N SER A 27 -13.19 6.43 -14.15
CA SER A 27 -11.74 6.63 -14.16
C SER A 27 -11.05 5.69 -15.17
N LEU A 28 -11.35 5.88 -16.46
CA LEU A 28 -10.60 5.34 -17.59
C LEU A 28 -10.43 6.47 -18.64
N PRO A 29 -9.22 6.84 -19.08
CA PRO A 29 -9.03 8.00 -19.96
C PRO A 29 -9.34 7.74 -21.45
N PHE A 30 -9.92 6.59 -21.82
CA PHE A 30 -10.17 6.25 -23.23
C PHE A 30 -11.63 6.39 -23.71
N PHE A 31 -12.63 6.56 -22.82
CA PHE A 31 -14.06 6.64 -23.24
C PHE A 31 -14.87 7.79 -22.64
N ALA A 32 -14.25 8.84 -22.08
CA ALA A 32 -14.97 10.05 -21.67
C ALA A 32 -15.41 10.96 -22.85
N TYR A 33 -15.24 10.52 -24.11
CA TYR A 33 -15.20 11.42 -25.27
C TYR A 33 -15.98 10.94 -26.51
N LEU A 34 -17.17 10.36 -26.32
CA LEU A 34 -18.08 10.11 -27.45
C LEU A 34 -19.55 10.34 -27.05
N ASP A 35 -20.10 11.49 -27.42
CA ASP A 35 -21.55 11.74 -27.46
C ASP A 35 -21.99 11.71 -28.92
N LEU A 36 -22.85 10.75 -29.27
CA LEU A 36 -23.53 10.67 -30.57
C LEU A 36 -25.01 10.97 -30.38
N SER A 37 -25.33 12.24 -30.12
CA SER A 37 -26.67 12.78 -30.36
C SER A 37 -26.99 12.93 -31.86
N THR A 38 -26.73 11.90 -32.68
CA THR A 38 -27.24 11.87 -34.06
C THR A 38 -28.63 11.26 -34.10
N LYS A 39 -29.64 12.07 -33.76
CA LYS A 39 -31.00 11.92 -34.30
C LYS A 39 -30.96 12.29 -35.80
N GLY A 40 -30.73 11.28 -36.66
CA GLY A 40 -31.01 11.23 -38.10
C GLY A 40 -30.83 12.50 -38.97
N GLY A 41 -29.80 12.48 -39.83
CA GLY A 41 -29.65 13.38 -40.99
C GLY A 41 -28.23 13.95 -41.12
N ASN A 42 -27.78 14.26 -42.35
CA ASN A 42 -26.52 14.93 -42.66
C ASN A 42 -26.43 16.36 -42.08
N SER A 43 -26.49 16.53 -40.76
CA SER A 43 -26.47 17.85 -40.09
C SER A 43 -25.19 18.07 -39.29
N PHE A 44 -24.66 19.29 -39.37
CA PHE A 44 -23.55 19.80 -38.58
C PHE A 44 -23.82 19.67 -37.07
N ALA A 45 -22.89 19.07 -36.34
CA ALA A 45 -23.02 18.73 -34.92
C ALA A 45 -21.67 18.76 -34.20
N VAL A 46 -21.70 18.98 -32.89
CA VAL A 46 -20.54 18.78 -32.02
C VAL A 46 -20.30 17.29 -31.89
N ALA A 47 -19.11 16.83 -32.27
CA ALA A 47 -18.71 15.42 -32.22
C ALA A 47 -18.03 15.06 -30.89
N GLN A 48 -17.36 16.02 -30.26
CA GLN A 48 -16.62 15.81 -29.01
C GLN A 48 -16.50 17.10 -28.19
N ILE A 49 -16.51 16.97 -26.87
CA ILE A 49 -16.27 18.04 -25.90
C ILE A 49 -15.29 17.59 -24.82
N THR A 50 -14.44 18.50 -24.35
CA THR A 50 -13.45 18.30 -23.30
C THR A 50 -13.31 19.56 -22.45
N PRO A 51 -13.37 19.51 -21.11
CA PRO A 51 -13.76 18.38 -20.27
C PRO A 51 -15.17 17.86 -20.59
N GLY A 52 -15.39 16.56 -20.37
CA GLY A 52 -16.70 15.93 -20.58
C GLY A 52 -17.78 16.49 -19.62
N SER A 53 -19.05 16.28 -19.97
CA SER A 53 -20.18 16.69 -19.14
C SER A 53 -20.18 15.98 -17.78
N GLY A 54 -20.31 16.75 -16.70
CA GLY A 54 -20.38 16.23 -15.33
C GLY A 54 -19.05 15.76 -14.72
N VAL A 55 -17.92 15.99 -15.41
CA VAL A 55 -16.60 15.57 -14.94
C VAL A 55 -16.14 16.48 -13.80
N SER A 56 -15.62 15.88 -12.72
CA SER A 56 -15.05 16.56 -11.55
C SER A 56 -13.55 16.34 -11.49
N ASP A 57 -12.87 17.08 -10.62
CA ASP A 57 -11.41 17.06 -10.45
C ASP A 57 -10.63 17.54 -11.69
N ILE A 58 -11.20 18.50 -12.43
CA ILE A 58 -10.52 19.14 -13.57
C ILE A 58 -9.48 20.17 -13.08
N PRO A 59 -8.21 20.10 -13.50
CA PRO A 59 -7.20 21.06 -13.06
C PRO A 59 -7.58 22.52 -13.28
N LEU A 60 -7.08 23.40 -12.41
CA LEU A 60 -7.49 24.81 -12.39
C LEU A 60 -7.11 25.59 -13.67
N ASN A 61 -6.12 25.14 -14.41
CA ASN A 61 -5.62 25.74 -15.65
C ASN A 61 -6.10 25.02 -16.92
N THR A 62 -7.06 24.08 -16.84
CA THR A 62 -7.55 23.35 -18.00
C THR A 62 -8.32 24.25 -18.98
N SER A 63 -7.97 24.16 -20.26
CA SER A 63 -8.71 24.73 -21.39
C SER A 63 -9.84 23.80 -21.85
N ILE A 64 -10.87 24.38 -22.48
CA ILE A 64 -12.05 23.66 -22.95
C ILE A 64 -11.95 23.46 -24.46
N GLN A 65 -11.95 22.22 -24.94
CA GLN A 65 -11.89 21.87 -26.36
C GLN A 65 -13.23 21.30 -26.84
N ALA A 66 -13.66 21.70 -28.04
CA ALA A 66 -14.81 21.12 -28.74
C ALA A 66 -14.47 20.83 -30.20
N THR A 67 -14.80 19.64 -30.68
CA THR A 67 -14.57 19.21 -32.06
C THR A 67 -15.90 18.91 -32.74
N PHE A 68 -16.06 19.36 -33.98
CA PHE A 68 -17.28 19.25 -34.77
C PHE A 68 -17.15 18.14 -35.83
N ASN A 69 -18.28 17.55 -36.23
CA ASN A 69 -18.33 16.46 -37.21
C ASN A 69 -18.02 16.90 -38.65
N SER A 70 -17.92 18.21 -38.91
CA SER A 70 -17.42 18.80 -40.16
C SER A 70 -16.75 20.15 -39.87
N ALA A 71 -16.08 20.73 -40.88
CA ALA A 71 -15.47 22.05 -40.74
C ALA A 71 -16.52 23.12 -40.41
N PHE A 72 -16.14 24.09 -39.56
CA PHE A 72 -17.00 25.22 -39.18
C PHE A 72 -16.60 26.52 -39.88
N ASP A 73 -17.57 27.42 -40.05
CA ASP A 73 -17.28 28.81 -40.43
C ASP A 73 -16.65 29.50 -39.22
N SER A 74 -15.34 29.73 -39.27
CA SER A 74 -14.57 30.37 -38.19
C SER A 74 -15.12 31.74 -37.76
N SER A 75 -15.86 32.46 -38.62
CA SER A 75 -16.49 33.73 -38.27
C SER A 75 -17.72 33.59 -37.37
N SER A 76 -18.31 32.39 -37.32
CA SER A 76 -19.47 32.07 -36.48
C SER A 76 -19.09 31.62 -35.05
N VAL A 77 -17.81 31.32 -34.80
CA VAL A 77 -17.29 30.93 -33.48
C VAL A 77 -16.65 32.15 -32.81
N THR A 78 -17.36 32.76 -31.87
CA THR A 78 -16.94 33.95 -31.12
C THR A 78 -17.08 33.70 -29.62
N SER A 79 -16.57 34.63 -28.80
CA SER A 79 -16.75 34.57 -27.35
C SER A 79 -18.20 34.73 -26.88
N SER A 80 -19.16 34.95 -27.78
CA SER A 80 -20.59 34.93 -27.48
C SER A 80 -21.30 33.66 -27.97
N THR A 81 -20.64 32.86 -28.82
CA THR A 81 -21.19 31.59 -29.32
C THR A 81 -20.47 30.36 -28.78
N PHE A 82 -19.25 30.50 -28.24
CA PHE A 82 -18.57 29.50 -27.43
C PHE A 82 -17.95 30.17 -26.20
N PHE A 83 -18.54 29.94 -25.01
CA PHE A 83 -18.15 30.62 -23.79
C PHE A 83 -18.33 29.76 -22.53
N LEU A 84 -17.66 30.19 -21.46
CA LEU A 84 -17.63 29.54 -20.14
C LEU A 84 -18.26 30.49 -19.10
N ASN A 85 -19.11 29.97 -18.22
CA ASN A 85 -19.80 30.70 -17.15
C ASN A 85 -19.60 30.06 -15.77
N LYS A 86 -19.67 30.85 -14.71
CA LYS A 86 -19.74 30.41 -13.30
C LYS A 86 -21.03 30.92 -12.68
N GLY A 87 -21.99 30.04 -12.41
CA GLY A 87 -23.25 30.44 -11.76
C GLY A 87 -24.06 31.50 -12.52
N GLY A 88 -23.85 31.64 -13.84
CA GLY A 88 -24.48 32.66 -14.69
C GLY A 88 -23.55 33.82 -15.09
N ASP A 89 -22.41 34.00 -14.42
CA ASP A 89 -21.44 35.05 -14.74
C ASP A 89 -20.43 34.57 -15.80
N PRO A 90 -20.18 35.32 -16.88
CA PRO A 90 -19.23 34.93 -17.92
C PRO A 90 -17.77 35.01 -17.47
N ILE A 91 -17.00 33.99 -17.81
CA ILE A 91 -15.55 33.90 -17.58
C ILE A 91 -14.82 34.38 -18.83
N LEU A 92 -13.90 35.33 -18.63
CA LEU A 92 -13.05 35.80 -19.72
C LEU A 92 -12.12 34.68 -20.18
N ALA A 93 -12.14 34.43 -21.49
CA ALA A 93 -11.36 33.39 -22.13
C ALA A 93 -10.95 33.83 -23.55
N THR A 94 -9.87 33.26 -24.04
CA THR A 94 -9.41 33.42 -25.42
C THR A 94 -9.76 32.19 -26.25
N LEU A 95 -10.07 32.40 -27.52
CA LEU A 95 -10.46 31.34 -28.44
C LEU A 95 -9.35 31.05 -29.44
N ARG A 96 -9.03 29.77 -29.63
CA ARG A 96 -8.15 29.27 -30.68
C ARG A 96 -8.91 28.28 -31.56
N LEU A 97 -8.79 28.45 -32.88
CA LEU A 97 -9.56 27.69 -33.87
C LEU A 97 -8.62 26.92 -34.79
N ASP A 98 -9.02 25.69 -35.12
CA ASP A 98 -8.46 24.87 -36.19
C ASP A 98 -9.62 24.19 -36.94
N ASN A 99 -9.46 23.87 -38.22
CA ASN A 99 -10.47 23.42 -39.21
C ASN A 99 -11.85 22.97 -38.68
N ASN A 100 -11.89 21.99 -37.77
CA ASN A 100 -13.10 21.50 -37.10
C ASN A 100 -13.01 21.45 -35.55
N THR A 101 -11.97 22.02 -34.93
CA THR A 101 -11.77 22.05 -33.47
C THR A 101 -11.61 23.47 -32.94
N ALA A 102 -12.33 23.81 -31.87
CA ALA A 102 -12.22 25.08 -31.17
C ALA A 102 -11.76 24.83 -29.73
N VAL A 103 -10.79 25.62 -29.25
CA VAL A 103 -10.28 25.59 -27.88
C VAL A 103 -10.52 26.95 -27.22
N LEU A 104 -11.18 26.93 -26.07
CA LEU A 104 -11.48 28.07 -25.22
C LEU A 104 -10.58 28.00 -23.97
N THR A 105 -9.61 28.91 -23.88
CA THR A 105 -8.65 28.97 -22.77
C THR A 105 -9.03 30.09 -21.81
N PRO A 106 -9.38 29.80 -20.54
CA PRO A 106 -9.63 30.82 -19.52
C PRO A 106 -8.43 31.77 -19.36
N SER A 107 -8.69 33.08 -19.26
CA SER A 107 -7.64 34.10 -19.16
C SER A 107 -6.89 34.09 -17.82
N SER A 108 -7.40 33.37 -16.84
CA SER A 108 -6.78 33.11 -15.54
C SER A 108 -7.18 31.71 -15.05
N ALA A 109 -6.40 31.13 -14.14
CA ALA A 109 -6.77 29.89 -13.48
C ALA A 109 -8.18 29.98 -12.89
N LEU A 110 -8.97 28.93 -13.11
CA LEU A 110 -10.31 28.78 -12.58
C LEU A 110 -10.26 28.61 -11.05
N SER A 111 -11.34 28.96 -10.37
CA SER A 111 -11.47 28.83 -8.91
C SER A 111 -11.50 27.35 -8.51
N ALA A 112 -10.89 26.99 -7.38
CA ALA A 112 -10.88 25.61 -6.88
C ALA A 112 -12.27 25.09 -6.52
N SER A 113 -12.49 23.78 -6.72
CA SER A 113 -13.73 23.07 -6.36
C SER A 113 -15.01 23.77 -6.86
N THR A 114 -14.93 24.40 -8.04
CA THR A 114 -15.98 25.26 -8.58
C THR A 114 -16.56 24.63 -9.83
N THR A 115 -17.89 24.57 -9.91
CA THR A 115 -18.59 24.11 -11.12
C THR A 115 -18.73 25.26 -12.12
N TYR A 116 -18.24 25.02 -13.33
CA TYR A 116 -18.39 25.91 -14.47
C TYR A 116 -19.34 25.29 -15.50
N SER A 117 -20.05 26.14 -16.25
CA SER A 117 -20.92 25.75 -17.34
C SER A 117 -20.34 26.25 -18.66
N VAL A 118 -20.24 25.38 -19.65
CA VAL A 118 -19.82 25.73 -21.00
C VAL A 118 -21.05 25.78 -21.90
N THR A 119 -21.11 26.76 -22.81
CA THR A 119 -22.18 26.86 -23.81
C THR A 119 -21.57 26.98 -25.21
N ILE A 120 -22.05 26.14 -26.12
CA ILE A 120 -21.85 26.21 -27.57
C ILE A 120 -23.20 26.53 -28.19
N SER A 121 -23.31 27.70 -28.80
CA SER A 121 -24.58 28.18 -29.37
C SER A 121 -24.87 27.56 -30.73
N LYS A 122 -26.16 27.34 -30.99
CA LYS A 122 -26.70 26.95 -32.30
C LYS A 122 -26.40 27.94 -33.43
N GLU A 123 -26.00 29.17 -33.09
CA GLU A 123 -25.59 30.18 -34.06
C GLU A 123 -24.25 29.84 -34.74
N ILE A 124 -23.47 28.89 -34.20
CA ILE A 124 -22.29 28.35 -34.90
C ILE A 124 -22.73 27.56 -36.12
N LYS A 125 -22.04 27.77 -37.25
CA LYS A 125 -22.36 27.18 -38.55
C LYS A 125 -21.21 26.34 -39.09
N SER A 126 -21.54 25.32 -39.87
CA SER A 126 -20.58 24.62 -40.72
C SER A 126 -20.02 25.57 -41.78
N ALA A 127 -18.93 25.19 -42.44
CA ALA A 127 -18.37 25.93 -43.57
C ALA A 127 -19.40 26.09 -44.72
N GLU A 128 -20.37 25.18 -44.82
CA GLU A 128 -21.51 25.21 -45.76
C GLU A 128 -22.72 26.01 -45.25
N GLY A 129 -22.61 26.67 -44.09
CA GLY A 129 -23.62 27.55 -43.52
C GLY A 129 -24.73 26.84 -42.73
N ILE A 130 -24.55 25.57 -42.37
CA ILE A 130 -25.53 24.78 -41.61
C ILE A 130 -25.31 25.00 -40.11
N SER A 131 -26.30 25.56 -39.41
CA SER A 131 -26.27 25.75 -37.95
C SER A 131 -26.40 24.44 -37.16
N LEU A 132 -25.92 24.42 -35.92
CA LEU A 132 -26.27 23.33 -34.99
C LEU A 132 -27.78 23.35 -34.71
N LYS A 133 -28.29 22.20 -34.28
CA LYS A 133 -29.73 22.02 -34.04
C LYS A 133 -30.25 22.79 -32.82
N GLU A 134 -29.44 22.86 -31.76
CA GLU A 134 -29.76 23.52 -30.50
C GLU A 134 -28.47 23.95 -29.78
N ASP A 135 -28.60 24.81 -28.77
CA ASP A 135 -27.46 25.19 -27.94
C ASP A 135 -27.04 23.98 -27.11
N LEU A 136 -25.75 23.63 -27.15
CA LEU A 136 -25.17 22.59 -26.31
C LEU A 136 -24.61 23.23 -25.04
N THR A 137 -25.11 22.81 -23.89
CA THR A 137 -24.62 23.28 -22.58
C THR A 137 -24.28 22.10 -21.69
N TRP A 138 -23.10 22.14 -21.08
CA TRP A 138 -22.67 21.14 -20.09
C TRP A 138 -21.89 21.80 -18.97
N ASN A 139 -21.60 21.04 -17.91
CA ASN A 139 -20.81 21.52 -16.78
C ASN A 139 -19.63 20.61 -16.47
N PHE A 140 -18.64 21.16 -15.78
CA PHE A 140 -17.54 20.43 -15.17
C PHE A 140 -17.13 21.12 -13.86
N THR A 141 -16.50 20.39 -12.94
CA THR A 141 -16.06 20.90 -11.64
C THR A 141 -14.54 20.85 -11.54
N THR A 142 -13.92 21.97 -11.18
CA THR A 142 -12.47 22.08 -11.02
C THR A 142 -11.96 21.39 -9.75
N ALA A 143 -10.73 20.90 -9.77
CA ALA A 143 -9.99 20.32 -8.66
C ALA A 143 -9.53 21.40 -7.65
N THR A 144 -8.63 21.04 -6.73
CA THR A 144 -7.97 22.00 -5.81
C THR A 144 -6.56 22.40 -6.25
N ILE A 145 -6.02 21.74 -7.29
CA ILE A 145 -4.64 21.92 -7.76
C ILE A 145 -4.60 22.37 -9.22
N VAL A 146 -3.56 23.15 -9.57
CA VAL A 146 -3.16 23.36 -10.97
C VAL A 146 -2.44 22.12 -11.46
N ASP A 147 -2.62 21.80 -12.73
CA ASP A 147 -1.84 20.77 -13.39
C ASP A 147 -0.55 21.37 -13.92
N ALA A 148 0.56 20.89 -13.38
CA ALA A 148 1.93 21.28 -13.75
C ALA A 148 2.73 20.08 -14.28
N VAL A 149 2.08 18.94 -14.51
CA VAL A 149 2.71 17.74 -15.04
C VAL A 149 2.76 17.86 -16.56
N ALA A 150 3.93 17.59 -17.14
CA ALA A 150 4.07 17.61 -18.59
C ALA A 150 3.58 16.28 -19.19
N PRO A 151 2.94 16.30 -20.38
CA PRO A 151 2.56 15.07 -21.07
C PRO A 151 3.81 14.24 -21.40
N ALA A 152 3.69 12.92 -21.28
CA ALA A 152 4.73 11.95 -21.65
C ALA A 152 4.21 10.93 -22.67
N LEU A 153 5.08 10.42 -23.53
CA LEU A 153 4.72 9.43 -24.56
C LEU A 153 4.56 8.03 -23.93
N SER A 154 3.34 7.49 -23.97
CA SER A 154 2.95 6.19 -23.40
C SER A 154 2.96 5.06 -24.44
N LEU A 155 2.72 5.37 -25.72
CA LEU A 155 2.72 4.39 -26.82
C LEU A 155 3.32 4.97 -28.11
N ARG A 156 4.02 4.14 -28.90
CA ARG A 156 4.52 4.48 -30.24
C ARG A 156 4.42 3.29 -31.20
N ILE A 157 3.82 3.52 -32.37
CA ILE A 157 3.69 2.56 -33.46
C ILE A 157 4.08 3.28 -34.76
N PRO A 158 5.00 2.75 -35.59
CA PRO A 158 5.87 1.60 -35.32
C PRO A 158 6.79 1.83 -34.11
N ALA A 159 7.19 0.72 -33.47
CA ALA A 159 8.13 0.77 -32.36
C ALA A 159 9.50 1.34 -32.80
N ALA A 160 10.28 1.85 -31.85
CA ALA A 160 11.60 2.40 -32.13
C ALA A 160 12.54 1.33 -32.68
N GLY A 161 13.12 1.58 -33.86
CA GLY A 161 14.02 0.66 -34.57
C GLY A 161 13.32 -0.49 -35.31
N ALA A 162 11.98 -0.48 -35.43
CA ALA A 162 11.27 -1.57 -36.10
C ALA A 162 11.63 -1.66 -37.59
N ALA A 163 11.80 -2.88 -38.11
CA ALA A 163 12.17 -3.14 -39.50
C ALA A 163 11.08 -3.94 -40.23
N LEU A 164 11.15 -4.01 -41.56
CA LEU A 164 10.17 -4.67 -42.43
C LEU A 164 8.74 -4.12 -42.29
N ILE A 165 8.63 -2.84 -41.93
CA ILE A 165 7.34 -2.17 -41.79
C ILE A 165 6.70 -2.00 -43.16
N SER A 166 5.39 -2.21 -43.26
CA SER A 166 4.68 -2.01 -44.52
C SER A 166 4.90 -0.59 -45.04
N ASN A 167 5.03 -0.46 -46.36
CA ASN A 167 5.17 0.85 -46.97
C ASN A 167 3.89 1.69 -46.91
N THR A 168 2.78 1.19 -46.38
CA THR A 168 1.54 1.95 -46.16
C THR A 168 1.25 2.20 -44.68
N THR A 169 2.17 1.86 -43.77
CA THR A 169 1.95 1.99 -42.32
C THR A 169 1.85 3.45 -41.87
N SER A 170 0.75 3.77 -41.17
CA SER A 170 0.60 5.03 -40.43
C SER A 170 1.31 4.96 -39.07
N VAL A 171 1.77 6.11 -38.59
CA VAL A 171 2.35 6.29 -37.26
C VAL A 171 1.23 6.59 -36.25
N GLN A 172 1.28 5.98 -35.07
CA GLN A 172 0.39 6.27 -33.95
C GLN A 172 1.19 6.54 -32.67
N VAL A 173 0.76 7.55 -31.92
CA VAL A 173 1.34 7.95 -30.63
C VAL A 173 0.23 8.11 -29.60
N ALA A 174 0.50 7.72 -28.35
CA ALA A 174 -0.36 8.02 -27.22
C ALA A 174 0.43 8.69 -26.10
N PHE A 175 -0.21 9.59 -25.38
CA PHE A 175 0.33 10.39 -24.29
C PHE A 175 -0.30 9.99 -22.95
N THR A 176 0.35 10.36 -21.85
CA THR A 176 -0.11 10.09 -20.47
C THR A 176 -1.35 10.88 -20.08
N GLU A 177 -1.74 11.88 -20.88
CA GLU A 177 -2.83 12.80 -20.62
C GLU A 177 -3.40 13.39 -21.92
N THR A 178 -4.47 14.19 -21.81
CA THR A 178 -5.20 14.73 -22.98
C THR A 178 -4.45 15.90 -23.61
N MET A 179 -4.19 15.82 -24.92
CA MET A 179 -3.46 16.85 -25.66
C MET A 179 -4.39 17.99 -26.11
N ASP A 180 -3.88 19.22 -26.13
CA ASP A 180 -4.48 20.30 -26.90
C ASP A 180 -4.23 20.01 -28.38
N CYS A 181 -5.26 19.50 -29.05
CA CYS A 181 -5.15 19.06 -30.44
C CYS A 181 -4.86 20.20 -31.43
N THR A 182 -5.06 21.46 -31.03
CA THR A 182 -4.63 22.62 -31.85
C THR A 182 -3.12 22.90 -31.72
N THR A 183 -2.39 22.16 -30.88
CA THR A 183 -0.91 22.11 -30.89
C THR A 183 -0.35 20.89 -31.63
N VAL A 184 -1.20 19.99 -32.12
CA VAL A 184 -0.80 18.73 -32.78
C VAL A 184 -1.18 18.80 -34.26
N ASP A 185 -0.20 19.00 -35.11
CA ASP A 185 -0.35 19.28 -36.54
C ASP A 185 0.81 18.68 -37.36
N ASN A 186 0.80 18.93 -38.66
CA ASN A 186 1.84 18.47 -39.60
C ASN A 186 3.21 19.17 -39.43
N VAL A 187 3.38 20.03 -38.43
CA VAL A 187 4.66 20.69 -38.09
C VAL A 187 5.22 20.13 -36.79
N SER A 188 4.35 19.86 -35.83
CA SER A 188 4.68 19.35 -34.50
C SER A 188 4.80 17.82 -34.46
N LEU A 189 4.09 17.08 -35.31
CA LEU A 189 4.27 15.65 -35.52
C LEU A 189 4.63 15.41 -36.99
N THR A 190 5.87 15.03 -37.27
CA THR A 190 6.37 14.87 -38.65
C THR A 190 7.00 13.52 -38.89
N LEU A 191 6.92 13.07 -40.15
CA LEU A 191 7.59 11.88 -40.65
C LEU A 191 8.60 12.31 -41.71
N LYS A 192 9.87 11.93 -41.55
CA LYS A 192 10.96 12.30 -42.47
C LYS A 192 11.68 11.07 -42.98
N ASN A 193 12.09 11.10 -44.24
CA ASN A 193 13.09 10.15 -44.72
C ASN A 193 14.40 10.41 -43.98
N ASN A 194 14.93 9.39 -43.30
CA ASN A 194 16.08 9.57 -42.40
C ASN A 194 17.37 9.92 -43.16
N ALA A 195 17.49 9.51 -44.43
CA ALA A 195 18.68 9.73 -45.25
C ALA A 195 18.65 11.08 -46.00
N THR A 196 17.50 11.45 -46.58
CA THR A 196 17.37 12.70 -47.37
C THR A 196 16.87 13.88 -46.55
N ASN A 197 16.37 13.63 -45.33
CA ASN A 197 15.75 14.60 -44.43
C ASN A 197 14.49 15.29 -44.99
N VAL A 198 13.92 14.75 -46.08
CA VAL A 198 12.69 15.24 -46.70
C VAL A 198 11.49 14.81 -45.84
N VAL A 199 10.57 15.74 -45.57
CA VAL A 199 9.30 15.47 -44.87
C VAL A 199 8.35 14.75 -45.82
N GLU A 200 7.82 13.61 -45.39
CA GLU A 200 6.81 12.86 -46.13
C GLU A 200 5.43 13.51 -45.95
N PRO A 201 4.74 13.93 -47.02
CA PRO A 201 3.42 14.51 -46.91
C PRO A 201 2.48 13.55 -46.19
N SER A 202 1.89 14.00 -45.08
CA SER A 202 1.09 13.16 -44.19
C SER A 202 -0.13 13.92 -43.67
N GLY A 203 -1.18 13.20 -43.31
CA GLY A 203 -2.32 13.72 -42.55
C GLY A 203 -2.16 13.39 -41.06
N VAL A 204 -2.18 14.41 -40.20
CA VAL A 204 -2.19 14.25 -38.74
C VAL A 204 -3.61 14.39 -38.22
N ASN A 205 -4.01 13.47 -37.34
CA ASN A 205 -5.26 13.52 -36.61
C ASN A 205 -4.96 13.36 -35.11
N CYS A 206 -5.50 14.25 -34.29
CA CYS A 206 -5.37 14.22 -32.83
C CYS A 206 -6.73 13.97 -32.20
N LEU A 207 -6.79 13.03 -31.25
CA LEU A 207 -7.99 12.68 -30.51
C LEU A 207 -7.65 12.38 -29.06
N GLY A 208 -8.05 13.28 -28.15
CA GLY A 208 -7.82 13.12 -26.73
C GLY A 208 -6.34 13.02 -26.39
N SER A 209 -5.93 11.90 -25.79
CA SER A 209 -4.52 11.60 -25.46
C SER A 209 -3.76 10.89 -26.58
N SER A 210 -4.27 10.85 -27.81
CA SER A 210 -3.64 10.14 -28.92
C SER A 210 -3.53 10.97 -30.18
N ALA A 211 -2.51 10.69 -31.01
CA ALA A 211 -2.40 11.25 -32.34
C ALA A 211 -1.93 10.19 -33.34
N SER A 212 -2.41 10.31 -34.58
CA SER A 212 -2.02 9.47 -35.69
C SER A 212 -1.52 10.32 -36.85
N LEU A 213 -0.45 9.88 -37.51
CA LEU A 213 0.10 10.46 -38.71
C LEU A 213 0.04 9.42 -39.83
N SER A 214 -0.71 9.71 -40.89
CA SER A 214 -0.89 8.82 -42.04
C SER A 214 -0.19 9.40 -43.27
N PRO A 215 0.82 8.72 -43.84
CA PRO A 215 1.45 9.15 -45.09
C PRO A 215 0.42 9.24 -46.23
N ASN A 216 0.45 10.33 -47.00
CA ASN A 216 -0.47 10.53 -48.11
C ASN A 216 -0.17 9.60 -49.30
N ASN A 217 1.09 9.17 -49.41
CA ASN A 217 1.55 8.20 -50.41
C ASN A 217 2.28 7.05 -49.70
N PRO A 218 2.31 5.84 -50.29
CA PRO A 218 3.13 4.77 -49.78
C PRO A 218 4.60 5.20 -49.66
N LEU A 219 5.21 4.88 -48.52
CA LEU A 219 6.60 5.06 -48.20
C LEU A 219 7.50 4.27 -49.17
N THR A 220 8.73 4.72 -49.37
CA THR A 220 9.65 4.01 -50.27
C THR A 220 10.06 2.68 -49.62
N PRO A 221 10.09 1.54 -50.34
CA PRO A 221 10.55 0.25 -49.80
C PRO A 221 12.00 0.30 -49.30
N ASN A 222 12.36 -0.58 -48.35
CA ASN A 222 13.72 -0.69 -47.78
C ASN A 222 14.32 0.65 -47.29
N THR A 223 13.48 1.57 -46.84
CA THR A 223 13.88 2.94 -46.49
C THR A 223 13.63 3.20 -45.02
N THR A 224 14.61 3.82 -44.35
CA THR A 224 14.48 4.20 -42.94
C THR A 224 13.86 5.59 -42.82
N TYR A 225 12.78 5.67 -42.04
CA TYR A 225 12.05 6.88 -41.73
C TYR A 225 12.23 7.26 -40.25
N ARG A 226 12.19 8.55 -39.96
CA ARG A 226 12.28 9.14 -38.63
C ARG A 226 11.00 9.88 -38.31
N VAL A 227 10.38 9.57 -37.18
CA VAL A 227 9.28 10.35 -36.61
C VAL A 227 9.87 11.41 -35.69
N GLU A 228 9.40 12.65 -35.81
CA GLU A 228 9.77 13.74 -34.91
C GLU A 228 8.52 14.33 -34.27
N VAL A 229 8.58 14.47 -32.94
CA VAL A 229 7.55 14.97 -32.04
C VAL A 229 8.12 16.22 -31.38
N SER A 230 7.58 17.39 -31.71
CA SER A 230 8.04 18.68 -31.21
C SER A 230 7.68 18.88 -29.74
N ALA A 231 8.60 19.46 -28.96
CA ALA A 231 8.34 19.92 -27.60
C ALA A 231 7.25 21.02 -27.51
N SER A 232 6.84 21.58 -28.65
CA SER A 232 5.79 22.60 -28.71
C SER A 232 4.37 22.04 -28.55
N MET A 233 4.18 20.71 -28.59
CA MET A 233 2.90 20.08 -28.26
C MET A 233 2.61 20.22 -26.78
N LYS A 234 1.34 20.47 -26.45
CA LYS A 234 0.90 20.75 -25.09
C LYS A 234 -0.34 19.96 -24.72
N ASP A 235 -0.53 19.74 -23.42
CA ASP A 235 -1.81 19.32 -22.86
C ASP A 235 -2.83 20.49 -22.82
N LEU A 236 -4.04 20.21 -22.32
CA LEU A 236 -5.07 21.22 -22.13
C LEU A 236 -4.80 22.18 -20.96
N ALA A 237 -3.88 21.84 -20.05
CA ALA A 237 -3.38 22.67 -18.97
C ALA A 237 -2.23 23.63 -19.42
N ASN A 238 -1.88 23.57 -20.71
CA ASN A 238 -0.84 24.33 -21.39
C ASN A 238 0.60 23.97 -20.95
N ASN A 239 0.82 22.76 -20.40
CA ASN A 239 2.16 22.25 -20.16
C ASN A 239 2.74 21.66 -21.46
N PRO A 240 3.94 22.08 -21.90
CA PRO A 240 4.60 21.50 -23.06
C PRO A 240 5.18 20.12 -22.73
N LEU A 241 5.32 19.26 -23.74
CA LEU A 241 6.13 18.05 -23.64
C LEU A 241 7.51 18.38 -23.04
N ALA A 242 7.97 17.56 -22.08
CA ALA A 242 9.22 17.77 -21.35
C ALA A 242 10.48 17.88 -22.26
N GLY A 243 10.38 17.40 -23.51
CA GLY A 243 11.39 17.56 -24.54
C GLY A 243 10.90 17.08 -25.91
N ALA A 244 11.63 17.40 -26.97
CA ALA A 244 11.35 16.87 -28.30
C ALA A 244 11.74 15.39 -28.37
N LEU A 245 10.88 14.57 -28.98
CA LEU A 245 11.10 13.13 -29.12
C LEU A 245 11.32 12.78 -30.59
N ASN A 246 12.17 11.80 -30.85
CA ASN A 246 12.29 11.20 -32.18
C ASN A 246 12.67 9.72 -32.10
N TRP A 247 12.23 8.95 -33.08
CA TRP A 247 12.64 7.55 -33.27
C TRP A 247 12.57 7.18 -34.75
N THR A 248 13.16 6.05 -35.12
CA THR A 248 13.21 5.57 -36.51
C THR A 248 12.52 4.22 -36.70
N PHE A 249 12.12 3.92 -37.93
CA PHE A 249 11.69 2.59 -38.39
C PHE A 249 12.06 2.39 -39.87
N THR A 250 12.11 1.15 -40.36
CA THR A 250 12.54 0.79 -41.73
C THR A 250 11.46 0.00 -42.46
N THR A 251 11.09 0.45 -43.67
CA THR A 251 10.10 -0.23 -44.52
C THR A 251 10.64 -1.50 -45.17
N GLY A 252 9.78 -2.49 -45.46
CA GLY A 252 10.13 -3.76 -46.12
C GLY A 252 10.25 -3.70 -47.65
N ALA A 253 10.56 -4.84 -48.29
CA ALA A 253 10.59 -5.02 -49.75
C ALA A 253 9.18 -5.40 -50.28
N GLY A 254 8.74 -4.82 -51.41
CA GLY A 254 7.32 -4.83 -51.83
C GLY A 254 6.75 -6.10 -52.49
N GLN A 255 5.40 -6.06 -52.54
CA GLN A 255 4.30 -6.94 -52.98
C GLN A 255 3.86 -8.07 -52.01
N ASP A 256 2.63 -7.91 -51.48
CA ASP A 256 1.98 -8.74 -50.45
C ASP A 256 1.15 -9.87 -51.07
N ASN A 257 1.44 -11.12 -50.67
CA ASN A 257 0.74 -12.34 -51.12
C ASN A 257 0.16 -13.12 -49.93
N THR A 258 0.13 -12.52 -48.74
CA THR A 258 -0.36 -13.18 -47.53
C THR A 258 -1.86 -12.91 -47.40
N PRO A 259 -2.71 -13.94 -47.18
CA PRO A 259 -4.13 -13.68 -46.93
C PRO A 259 -4.39 -13.18 -45.51
N PRO A 260 -5.40 -12.31 -45.32
CA PRO A 260 -5.73 -11.76 -44.02
C PRO A 260 -6.25 -12.84 -43.08
N THR A 261 -5.86 -12.81 -41.82
CA THR A 261 -6.34 -13.67 -40.74
C THR A 261 -7.08 -12.88 -39.67
N LEU A 262 -8.09 -13.49 -39.04
CA LEU A 262 -8.84 -12.87 -37.95
C LEU A 262 -7.96 -12.78 -36.71
N SER A 263 -7.49 -11.58 -36.36
CA SER A 263 -6.63 -11.30 -35.22
C SER A 263 -7.42 -11.01 -33.93
N PHE A 264 -8.69 -10.59 -34.06
CA PHE A 264 -9.54 -10.24 -32.93
C PHE A 264 -11.03 -10.42 -33.24
N ALA A 265 -11.81 -10.89 -32.27
CA ALA A 265 -13.27 -10.89 -32.32
C ALA A 265 -13.86 -10.56 -30.94
N SER A 266 -14.85 -9.67 -30.94
CA SER A 266 -15.60 -9.21 -29.76
C SER A 266 -17.07 -9.17 -30.14
N PRO A 267 -18.01 -9.79 -29.40
CA PRO A 267 -17.76 -10.68 -28.28
C PRO A 267 -16.87 -11.84 -28.68
N SER A 268 -16.01 -12.24 -27.77
CA SER A 268 -15.04 -13.33 -27.94
C SER A 268 -15.75 -14.68 -28.10
N PRO A 269 -15.11 -15.68 -28.74
CA PRO A 269 -15.69 -17.02 -28.87
C PRO A 269 -16.06 -17.64 -27.51
N GLY A 270 -17.36 -17.79 -27.26
CA GLY A 270 -17.93 -18.37 -26.04
C GLY A 270 -18.35 -17.36 -24.96
N GLU A 271 -18.23 -16.05 -25.20
CA GLU A 271 -18.51 -15.00 -24.21
C GLU A 271 -19.97 -15.07 -23.70
N THR A 272 -20.19 -14.94 -22.40
CA THR A 272 -21.52 -14.94 -21.76
C THR A 272 -21.78 -13.61 -21.06
N GLY A 273 -23.04 -13.26 -20.81
CA GLY A 273 -23.39 -11.96 -20.20
C GLY A 273 -23.29 -10.78 -21.18
N VAL A 274 -23.18 -11.06 -22.48
CA VAL A 274 -23.04 -10.03 -23.52
C VAL A 274 -24.28 -9.13 -23.51
N SER A 275 -24.09 -7.82 -23.50
CA SER A 275 -25.24 -6.91 -23.58
C SER A 275 -26.02 -7.15 -24.87
N VAL A 276 -27.35 -7.12 -24.77
CA VAL A 276 -28.27 -7.33 -25.90
C VAL A 276 -28.10 -6.32 -27.04
N ASN A 277 -27.37 -5.24 -26.78
CA ASN A 277 -27.09 -4.15 -27.72
C ASN A 277 -25.60 -4.06 -28.11
N SER A 278 -24.77 -5.04 -27.73
CA SER A 278 -23.34 -5.03 -28.06
C SER A 278 -23.11 -5.12 -29.57
N ALA A 279 -22.25 -4.24 -30.09
CA ALA A 279 -21.72 -4.37 -31.45
C ALA A 279 -20.67 -5.50 -31.48
N ILE A 280 -20.62 -6.21 -32.60
CA ILE A 280 -19.64 -7.26 -32.87
C ILE A 280 -18.46 -6.64 -33.60
N GLY A 281 -17.32 -6.50 -32.92
CA GLY A 281 -16.05 -6.07 -33.50
C GLY A 281 -15.23 -7.25 -34.01
N VAL A 282 -14.68 -7.13 -35.21
CA VAL A 282 -13.68 -8.04 -35.77
C VAL A 282 -12.46 -7.23 -36.21
N ALA A 283 -11.26 -7.75 -35.95
CA ALA A 283 -10.03 -7.23 -36.53
C ALA A 283 -9.26 -8.32 -37.24
N PHE A 284 -8.52 -7.91 -38.25
CA PHE A 284 -7.65 -8.71 -39.07
C PHE A 284 -6.20 -8.30 -38.79
N ASP A 285 -5.25 -9.19 -39.08
CA ASP A 285 -3.81 -8.93 -38.97
C ASP A 285 -3.30 -7.95 -40.04
N GLU A 286 -4.09 -7.69 -41.08
CA GLU A 286 -3.81 -6.72 -42.14
C GLU A 286 -5.08 -6.03 -42.68
N PRO A 287 -4.96 -4.90 -43.39
CA PRO A 287 -6.10 -4.17 -43.93
C PRO A 287 -6.94 -4.97 -44.93
N ILE A 288 -8.25 -5.02 -44.70
CA ILE A 288 -9.19 -5.68 -45.60
C ILE A 288 -9.88 -4.71 -46.55
N HIS A 289 -10.25 -5.20 -47.73
CA HIS A 289 -11.08 -4.44 -48.66
C HIS A 289 -12.51 -4.35 -48.09
N CYS A 290 -12.84 -3.24 -47.43
CA CYS A 290 -14.12 -3.10 -46.72
C CYS A 290 -15.38 -3.30 -47.57
N GLY A 291 -15.29 -3.15 -48.90
CA GLY A 291 -16.38 -3.50 -49.84
C GLY A 291 -16.67 -5.00 -49.93
N SER A 292 -15.77 -5.85 -49.44
CA SER A 292 -15.87 -7.32 -49.47
C SER A 292 -16.61 -7.91 -48.25
N VAL A 293 -16.86 -7.12 -47.20
CA VAL A 293 -17.50 -7.58 -45.96
C VAL A 293 -19.03 -7.62 -46.02
N PRO A 294 -19.75 -6.64 -46.63
CA PRO A 294 -21.19 -6.75 -46.83
C PRO A 294 -21.56 -8.01 -47.63
N GLY A 295 -22.43 -8.86 -47.08
CA GLY A 295 -22.84 -10.12 -47.70
C GLY A 295 -21.92 -11.31 -47.40
N ASN A 296 -20.81 -11.11 -46.70
CA ASN A 296 -19.86 -12.15 -46.29
C ASN A 296 -19.67 -12.26 -44.77
N PHE A 297 -20.47 -11.52 -43.99
CA PHE A 297 -20.66 -11.71 -42.55
C PHE A 297 -22.13 -12.04 -42.23
N PHE A 298 -22.36 -13.02 -41.36
CA PHE A 298 -23.69 -13.43 -40.90
C PHE A 298 -23.75 -13.59 -39.37
N LEU A 299 -24.91 -13.31 -38.77
CA LEU A 299 -25.20 -13.51 -37.34
C LEU A 299 -26.50 -14.30 -37.18
N GLU A 300 -26.47 -15.43 -36.48
CA GLU A 300 -27.59 -16.38 -36.36
C GLU A 300 -27.89 -16.72 -34.89
N GLU A 301 -29.16 -16.82 -34.47
CA GLU A 301 -29.50 -17.40 -33.16
C GLU A 301 -29.27 -18.93 -33.15
N THR A 302 -28.56 -19.46 -32.16
CA THR A 302 -28.03 -20.84 -32.21
C THR A 302 -29.12 -21.92 -32.06
N LEU A 303 -30.27 -21.60 -31.46
CA LEU A 303 -31.38 -22.54 -31.22
C LEU A 303 -32.44 -22.55 -32.33
N VAL A 304 -32.38 -21.61 -33.28
CA VAL A 304 -33.29 -21.53 -34.43
C VAL A 304 -32.48 -21.35 -35.73
N PRO A 305 -31.94 -22.45 -36.32
CA PRO A 305 -31.08 -22.36 -37.49
C PRO A 305 -31.78 -21.67 -38.67
N GLY A 306 -31.16 -20.63 -39.24
CA GLY A 306 -31.68 -19.86 -40.38
C GLY A 306 -32.38 -18.54 -40.02
N ASN A 307 -32.47 -18.18 -38.73
CA ASN A 307 -32.93 -16.86 -38.30
C ASN A 307 -31.76 -15.86 -38.27
N ASN A 308 -31.52 -15.17 -39.40
CA ASN A 308 -30.47 -14.16 -39.49
C ASN A 308 -30.88 -12.89 -38.74
N VAL A 309 -30.06 -12.49 -37.77
CA VAL A 309 -30.15 -11.18 -37.14
C VAL A 309 -29.66 -10.15 -38.15
N GLY A 310 -30.51 -9.17 -38.48
CA GLY A 310 -30.09 -8.08 -39.35
C GLY A 310 -28.89 -7.37 -38.74
N VAL A 311 -27.88 -7.01 -39.52
CA VAL A 311 -26.70 -6.28 -39.05
C VAL A 311 -26.40 -5.07 -39.92
N THR A 312 -25.87 -4.02 -39.30
CA THR A 312 -25.30 -2.83 -39.94
C THR A 312 -23.80 -2.91 -39.79
N LEU A 313 -23.06 -2.65 -40.86
CA LEU A 313 -21.61 -2.81 -40.91
C LEU A 313 -20.92 -1.46 -41.04
N ASN A 314 -19.87 -1.25 -40.26
CA ASN A 314 -18.88 -0.20 -40.48
C ASN A 314 -17.49 -0.85 -40.52
N CYS A 315 -16.72 -0.65 -41.59
CA CYS A 315 -15.39 -1.25 -41.77
C CYS A 315 -14.39 -0.16 -42.08
N SER A 316 -13.20 -0.24 -41.48
CA SER A 316 -12.07 0.65 -41.75
C SER A 316 -10.75 -0.10 -41.56
N GLY A 317 -9.91 -0.08 -42.59
CA GLY A 317 -8.61 -0.74 -42.58
C GLY A 317 -8.71 -2.22 -42.24
N ALA A 318 -8.01 -2.66 -41.20
CA ALA A 318 -8.00 -4.05 -40.73
C ALA A 318 -9.15 -4.38 -39.77
N THR A 319 -10.17 -3.54 -39.64
CA THR A 319 -11.22 -3.71 -38.63
C THR A 319 -12.61 -3.57 -39.20
N ALA A 320 -13.56 -4.33 -38.67
CA ALA A 320 -14.98 -4.17 -38.95
C ALA A 320 -15.81 -4.23 -37.67
N SER A 321 -16.68 -3.25 -37.48
CA SER A 321 -17.69 -3.18 -36.42
C SER A 321 -19.06 -3.49 -37.01
N ILE A 322 -19.74 -4.46 -36.43
CA ILE A 322 -20.99 -5.02 -36.92
C ILE A 322 -22.06 -4.87 -35.85
N THR A 323 -23.03 -4.00 -36.08
CA THR A 323 -24.07 -3.67 -35.09
C THR A 323 -25.40 -4.30 -35.51
N PRO A 324 -26.02 -5.17 -34.68
CA PRO A 324 -27.36 -5.70 -34.97
C PRO A 324 -28.41 -4.59 -35.22
N VAL A 325 -29.23 -4.71 -36.27
CA VAL A 325 -30.31 -3.76 -36.62
C VAL A 325 -31.64 -4.30 -36.08
N ALA A 326 -32.29 -3.54 -35.20
CA ALA A 326 -33.33 -4.06 -34.30
C ALA A 326 -34.78 -3.85 -34.77
N ALA A 327 -35.63 -4.84 -34.42
CA ALA A 327 -36.95 -4.55 -33.87
C ALA A 327 -37.04 -4.88 -32.35
N ALA A 328 -36.07 -5.61 -31.78
CA ALA A 328 -35.94 -5.85 -30.33
C ALA A 328 -34.49 -5.97 -29.79
N GLY A 329 -33.45 -5.86 -30.63
CA GLY A 329 -32.06 -6.17 -30.23
C GLY A 329 -31.79 -7.68 -30.24
N LEU A 330 -30.68 -8.11 -29.64
CA LEU A 330 -30.52 -9.51 -29.23
C LEU A 330 -31.44 -9.76 -28.02
N ASP A 331 -31.94 -10.97 -27.80
CA ASP A 331 -32.80 -11.28 -26.65
C ASP A 331 -31.95 -11.64 -25.42
N PHE A 332 -32.40 -11.36 -24.19
CA PHE A 332 -31.69 -11.71 -22.95
C PHE A 332 -31.57 -13.24 -22.78
N ASN A 333 -30.46 -13.72 -22.23
CA ASN A 333 -30.15 -15.15 -22.04
C ASN A 333 -30.23 -16.02 -23.33
N LYS A 334 -29.88 -15.47 -24.50
CA LYS A 334 -29.85 -16.19 -25.78
C LYS A 334 -28.46 -16.29 -26.38
N SER A 335 -28.18 -17.40 -27.05
CA SER A 335 -26.92 -17.67 -27.74
C SER A 335 -27.01 -17.33 -29.23
N TYR A 336 -25.96 -16.68 -29.75
CA TYR A 336 -25.81 -16.23 -31.13
C TYR A 336 -24.50 -16.74 -31.75
N LYS A 337 -24.47 -16.96 -33.06
CA LYS A 337 -23.35 -17.49 -33.86
C LYS A 337 -22.98 -16.51 -34.97
N ALA A 338 -21.75 -16.02 -34.96
CA ALA A 338 -21.19 -15.12 -35.98
C ALA A 338 -20.34 -15.91 -37.00
N ILE A 339 -20.46 -15.57 -38.29
CA ILE A 339 -19.87 -16.31 -39.43
C ILE A 339 -19.18 -15.32 -40.38
N LEU A 340 -17.93 -15.61 -40.75
CA LEU A 340 -17.14 -14.95 -41.80
C LEU A 340 -16.90 -15.93 -42.95
N THR A 341 -17.17 -15.52 -44.19
CA THR A 341 -16.94 -16.35 -45.39
C THR A 341 -15.66 -15.95 -46.13
N ALA A 342 -15.22 -16.79 -47.08
CA ALA A 342 -14.04 -16.54 -47.93
C ALA A 342 -14.22 -15.37 -48.92
N GLY A 343 -15.38 -14.69 -48.92
CA GLY A 343 -15.61 -13.53 -49.77
C GLY A 343 -14.99 -12.23 -49.23
N ILE A 344 -14.46 -12.24 -48.01
CA ILE A 344 -13.69 -11.11 -47.44
C ILE A 344 -12.24 -11.21 -47.93
N THR A 345 -11.69 -10.13 -48.48
CA THR A 345 -10.33 -10.08 -49.03
C THR A 345 -9.51 -8.95 -48.45
N ASP A 346 -8.18 -9.05 -48.50
CA ASP A 346 -7.29 -7.91 -48.26
C ASP A 346 -7.36 -6.86 -49.39
N LEU A 347 -6.60 -5.77 -49.25
CA LEU A 347 -6.48 -4.73 -50.30
C LEU A 347 -5.74 -5.21 -51.56
N SER A 348 -5.02 -6.32 -51.49
CA SER A 348 -4.30 -6.99 -52.59
C SER A 348 -5.12 -8.13 -53.23
N SER A 349 -6.37 -8.33 -52.79
CA SER A 349 -7.32 -9.37 -53.20
C SER A 349 -7.01 -10.81 -52.76
N ASN A 350 -6.24 -11.04 -51.69
CA ASN A 350 -6.11 -12.37 -51.07
C ASN A 350 -7.30 -12.64 -50.12
N PRO A 351 -7.99 -13.80 -50.22
CA PRO A 351 -9.20 -14.10 -49.44
C PRO A 351 -8.91 -14.67 -48.04
N ILE A 352 -9.72 -14.30 -47.04
CA ILE A 352 -9.65 -14.88 -45.69
C ILE A 352 -10.03 -16.37 -45.69
N THR A 353 -9.47 -17.13 -44.75
CA THR A 353 -9.98 -18.47 -44.41
C THR A 353 -11.27 -18.36 -43.59
N PRO A 354 -12.41 -18.95 -44.02
CA PRO A 354 -13.69 -18.83 -43.32
C PRO A 354 -13.64 -19.12 -41.81
N ARG A 355 -14.40 -18.38 -41.00
CA ARG A 355 -14.37 -18.48 -39.53
C ARG A 355 -15.77 -18.38 -38.93
N THR A 356 -15.99 -19.03 -37.79
CA THR A 356 -17.27 -18.99 -37.06
C THR A 356 -17.03 -19.07 -35.56
N TRP A 357 -17.83 -18.34 -34.76
CA TRP A 357 -17.82 -18.40 -33.28
C TRP A 357 -19.20 -18.06 -32.68
N THR A 358 -19.40 -18.32 -31.39
CA THR A 358 -20.68 -18.10 -30.67
C THR A 358 -20.53 -17.20 -29.44
N PHE A 359 -21.61 -16.59 -28.93
CA PHE A 359 -21.66 -15.84 -27.65
C PHE A 359 -23.10 -15.81 -27.09
N THR A 360 -23.29 -15.51 -25.79
CA THR A 360 -24.58 -15.51 -25.06
C THR A 360 -24.86 -14.19 -24.34
N THR A 361 -26.10 -13.69 -24.40
CA THR A 361 -26.50 -12.40 -23.79
C THR A 361 -26.87 -12.45 -22.29
N GLY A 362 -26.79 -11.33 -21.57
CA GLY A 362 -27.03 -11.22 -20.12
C GLY A 362 -28.50 -11.24 -19.63
N ALA A 363 -28.72 -11.05 -18.32
CA ALA A 363 -30.03 -11.08 -17.64
C ALA A 363 -30.66 -9.67 -17.41
N ALA A 364 -31.93 -9.59 -16.99
CA ALA A 364 -32.72 -8.34 -16.87
C ALA A 364 -32.50 -7.54 -15.53
N PRO A 365 -32.84 -6.22 -15.44
CA PRO A 365 -32.44 -5.31 -14.33
C PRO A 365 -33.28 -5.35 -13.02
N ASP A 366 -32.72 -4.80 -11.92
CA ASP A 366 -33.19 -4.74 -10.51
C ASP A 366 -34.08 -3.51 -10.14
N LEU A 367 -34.99 -3.65 -9.15
CA LEU A 367 -36.06 -2.69 -8.77
C LEU A 367 -36.35 -2.51 -7.25
N THR A 368 -35.54 -3.01 -6.31
CA THR A 368 -35.89 -3.00 -4.85
C THR A 368 -35.18 -1.86 -4.06
N PRO A 369 -35.86 -1.04 -3.23
CA PRO A 369 -35.22 0.08 -2.51
C PRO A 369 -34.56 -0.25 -1.13
N PRO A 370 -33.51 0.50 -0.73
CA PRO A 370 -32.73 0.23 0.49
C PRO A 370 -33.42 0.62 1.80
N THR A 371 -33.18 -0.14 2.87
CA THR A 371 -33.72 0.08 4.25
C THR A 371 -32.63 -0.01 5.31
N VAL A 372 -32.74 0.70 6.45
CA VAL A 372 -31.76 0.58 7.55
C VAL A 372 -32.04 -0.69 8.37
N THR A 373 -31.05 -1.57 8.50
CA THR A 373 -31.13 -2.86 9.20
C THR A 373 -30.45 -2.85 10.57
N PHE A 374 -29.52 -1.93 10.82
CA PHE A 374 -28.76 -1.86 12.08
C PHE A 374 -28.28 -0.44 12.41
N THR A 375 -28.17 -0.10 13.71
CA THR A 375 -27.67 1.22 14.18
C THR A 375 -26.77 1.15 15.41
N VAL A 376 -25.79 2.05 15.47
CA VAL A 376 -24.91 2.31 16.62
C VAL A 376 -24.92 3.81 16.92
N PRO A 377 -25.10 4.26 18.18
CA PRO A 377 -25.61 3.50 19.32
C PRO A 377 -26.95 2.83 19.00
N THR A 378 -27.27 1.77 19.73
CA THR A 378 -28.60 1.15 19.64
C THR A 378 -29.68 2.17 19.96
N VAL A 379 -30.86 2.01 19.36
CA VAL A 379 -32.01 2.91 19.54
C VAL A 379 -32.28 3.17 21.03
N ASN A 380 -32.26 4.45 21.43
CA ASN A 380 -32.46 4.96 22.79
C ASN A 380 -31.37 4.61 23.83
N ALA A 381 -30.14 4.30 23.42
CA ALA A 381 -29.03 4.09 24.35
C ALA A 381 -28.77 5.31 25.26
N THR A 382 -28.40 5.09 26.52
CA THR A 382 -28.05 6.12 27.51
C THR A 382 -26.65 5.89 28.06
N GLY A 383 -25.99 6.94 28.59
CA GLY A 383 -24.63 6.84 29.10
C GLY A 383 -23.57 6.69 28.00
N VAL A 384 -23.90 7.10 26.77
CA VAL A 384 -23.02 6.97 25.61
C VAL A 384 -21.85 7.95 25.74
N GLY A 385 -20.62 7.50 25.46
CA GLY A 385 -19.44 8.37 25.46
C GLY A 385 -19.57 9.55 24.49
N VAL A 386 -19.03 10.72 24.84
CA VAL A 386 -19.09 11.91 23.97
C VAL A 386 -18.22 11.81 22.71
N ASN A 387 -17.36 10.78 22.63
CA ASN A 387 -16.54 10.43 21.48
C ASN A 387 -17.21 9.40 20.55
N ILE A 388 -18.50 9.10 20.73
CA ILE A 388 -19.20 8.13 19.88
C ILE A 388 -19.40 8.66 18.46
N ASN A 389 -19.20 7.77 17.48
CA ASN A 389 -19.48 8.04 16.06
C ASN A 389 -20.71 7.22 15.65
N PRO A 390 -21.90 7.82 15.45
CA PRO A 390 -23.09 7.07 15.07
C PRO A 390 -22.93 6.34 13.73
N THR A 391 -23.32 5.07 13.66
CA THR A 391 -23.19 4.22 12.46
C THR A 391 -24.54 3.58 12.09
N VAL A 392 -24.80 3.41 10.80
CA VAL A 392 -25.95 2.67 10.24
C VAL A 392 -25.50 1.59 9.27
N VAL A 393 -26.28 0.51 9.16
CA VAL A 393 -26.18 -0.49 8.08
C VAL A 393 -27.50 -0.57 7.32
N PHE A 394 -27.45 -0.71 6.01
CA PHE A 394 -28.54 -0.77 5.04
C PHE A 394 -28.77 -2.20 4.54
N SER A 395 -29.95 -2.51 4.00
CA SER A 395 -30.34 -3.84 3.49
C SER A 395 -29.65 -4.23 2.19
N GLU A 396 -29.02 -3.26 1.52
CA GLU A 396 -28.32 -3.42 0.26
C GLU A 396 -27.29 -2.29 0.05
N PRO A 397 -26.34 -2.44 -0.88
CA PRO A 397 -25.23 -1.49 -1.05
C PRO A 397 -25.70 -0.09 -1.46
N MET A 398 -25.27 0.90 -0.70
CA MET A 398 -25.59 2.31 -0.93
C MET A 398 -24.64 2.94 -1.95
N ALA A 399 -25.16 3.84 -2.78
CA ALA A 399 -24.36 4.78 -3.54
C ALA A 399 -23.74 5.80 -2.56
N CYS A 400 -22.56 5.50 -2.03
CA CYS A 400 -21.99 6.22 -0.90
C CYS A 400 -21.73 7.72 -1.10
N GLY A 401 -21.68 8.23 -2.33
CA GLY A 401 -21.69 9.68 -2.59
C GLY A 401 -22.99 10.38 -2.17
N THR A 402 -24.08 9.62 -2.07
CA THR A 402 -25.40 10.08 -1.62
C THR A 402 -25.59 9.97 -0.11
N VAL A 403 -24.74 9.23 0.59
CA VAL A 403 -24.76 9.07 2.06
C VAL A 403 -23.69 10.00 2.66
N ASN A 404 -24.07 11.23 2.96
CA ASN A 404 -23.19 12.31 3.40
C ASN A 404 -23.81 13.08 4.58
N ALA A 405 -23.14 14.10 5.11
CA ALA A 405 -23.61 14.87 6.27
C ALA A 405 -24.97 15.61 6.07
N ALA A 406 -25.52 15.62 4.85
CA ALA A 406 -26.85 16.14 4.55
C ALA A 406 -27.94 15.05 4.50
N SER A 407 -27.58 13.80 4.18
CA SER A 407 -28.50 12.65 4.15
C SER A 407 -28.41 11.75 5.38
N PHE A 408 -27.27 11.78 6.07
CA PHE A 408 -27.01 11.20 7.38
C PHE A 408 -26.59 12.31 8.34
N ARG A 409 -27.48 12.69 9.27
CA ARG A 409 -27.34 13.91 10.09
C ARG A 409 -27.49 13.58 11.56
N LEU A 410 -26.78 14.34 12.39
CA LEU A 410 -26.91 14.29 13.85
C LEU A 410 -27.49 15.62 14.37
N LYS A 411 -28.53 15.55 15.19
CA LYS A 411 -29.26 16.70 15.72
C LYS A 411 -29.23 16.70 17.24
N ARG A 412 -28.84 17.82 17.86
CA ARG A 412 -28.99 18.01 19.31
C ARG A 412 -30.46 18.29 19.61
N GLN A 413 -31.11 17.42 20.38
CA GLN A 413 -32.56 17.48 20.54
C GLN A 413 -33.02 18.76 21.28
N ALA A 414 -32.28 19.16 22.33
CA ALA A 414 -32.63 20.31 23.17
C ALA A 414 -32.64 21.65 22.41
N THR A 415 -31.74 21.83 21.43
CA THR A 415 -31.63 23.07 20.64
C THR A 415 -32.21 22.94 19.23
N GLY A 416 -32.47 21.71 18.77
CA GLY A 416 -32.92 21.43 17.41
C GLY A 416 -31.85 21.65 16.33
N VAL A 417 -30.61 21.93 16.72
CA VAL A 417 -29.50 22.25 15.81
C VAL A 417 -28.83 20.97 15.32
N TYR A 418 -28.59 20.87 14.01
CA TYR A 418 -27.75 19.81 13.44
C TYR A 418 -26.28 20.11 13.70
N LEU A 419 -25.54 19.12 14.15
CA LEU A 419 -24.11 19.23 14.36
C LEU A 419 -23.40 19.13 13.01
N VAL A 420 -22.24 19.78 12.94
CA VAL A 420 -21.30 19.64 11.83
C VAL A 420 -20.45 18.39 12.09
N GLY A 421 -20.26 17.60 11.06
CA GLY A 421 -19.51 16.36 11.12
C GLY A 421 -19.29 15.82 9.71
N SER A 422 -18.44 14.79 9.61
CA SER A 422 -18.18 14.07 8.36
C SER A 422 -18.92 12.75 8.35
N VAL A 423 -19.21 12.23 7.15
CA VAL A 423 -19.82 10.92 6.97
C VAL A 423 -18.94 10.10 6.05
N ALA A 424 -18.56 8.92 6.52
CA ALA A 424 -17.89 7.92 5.71
C ALA A 424 -18.90 6.80 5.42
N CYS A 425 -19.17 6.52 4.15
CA CYS A 425 -20.02 5.42 3.71
C CYS A 425 -19.19 4.39 2.94
N PHE A 426 -19.41 3.11 3.22
CA PHE A 426 -18.80 1.98 2.53
C PHE A 426 -19.80 0.84 2.36
N GLY A 427 -20.10 0.49 1.11
CA GLY A 427 -21.03 -0.59 0.76
C GLY A 427 -22.41 -0.38 1.41
N THR A 428 -22.79 -1.28 2.31
CA THR A 428 -24.05 -1.24 3.04
C THR A 428 -23.98 -0.42 4.32
N SER A 429 -22.89 0.26 4.67
CA SER A 429 -22.74 0.91 5.97
C SER A 429 -22.32 2.38 5.87
N ALA A 430 -22.67 3.19 6.86
CA ALA A 430 -22.19 4.56 6.97
C ALA A 430 -21.98 4.99 8.41
N THR A 431 -20.92 5.76 8.67
CA THR A 431 -20.54 6.28 9.99
C THR A 431 -20.46 7.81 9.96
N TRP A 432 -21.13 8.45 10.90
CA TRP A 432 -21.12 9.90 11.12
C TRP A 432 -20.13 10.24 12.22
N THR A 433 -19.18 11.13 11.93
CA THR A 433 -18.09 11.54 12.82
C THR A 433 -18.25 13.02 13.19
N PRO A 434 -18.40 13.38 14.48
CA PRO A 434 -18.50 14.77 14.89
C PRO A 434 -17.26 15.59 14.53
N ASP A 435 -17.45 16.86 14.17
CA ASP A 435 -16.36 17.82 14.03
C ASP A 435 -15.63 17.96 15.39
N PRO A 436 -14.30 17.77 15.45
CA PRO A 436 -13.51 17.91 16.68
C PRO A 436 -13.67 19.27 17.38
N VAL A 437 -14.03 20.33 16.63
CA VAL A 437 -14.25 21.68 17.17
C VAL A 437 -15.61 21.78 17.90
N ASN A 438 -16.54 20.86 17.63
CA ASN A 438 -17.90 20.84 18.19
C ASN A 438 -18.27 19.44 18.74
N PRO A 439 -17.59 18.97 19.80
CA PRO A 439 -17.83 17.63 20.36
C PRO A 439 -19.24 17.48 20.92
N LEU A 440 -19.66 16.23 21.14
CA LEU A 440 -20.94 15.95 21.79
C LEU A 440 -20.90 16.47 23.25
N ALA A 441 -21.95 17.15 23.66
CA ALA A 441 -22.10 17.66 25.03
C ALA A 441 -22.50 16.52 25.97
N PHE A 442 -22.09 16.61 27.22
CA PHE A 442 -22.46 15.65 28.28
C PHE A 442 -23.95 15.71 28.62
N ASN A 443 -24.51 14.60 29.13
CA ASN A 443 -25.92 14.48 29.53
C ASN A 443 -26.91 15.01 28.48
N THR A 444 -26.60 14.86 27.20
CA THR A 444 -27.33 15.49 26.10
C THR A 444 -27.93 14.44 25.18
N MET A 445 -29.22 14.58 24.87
CA MET A 445 -29.92 13.72 23.93
C MET A 445 -29.69 14.19 22.49
N TYR A 446 -29.34 13.24 21.62
CA TYR A 446 -29.11 13.42 20.20
C TYR A 446 -30.06 12.54 19.38
N THR A 447 -30.52 13.08 18.25
CA THR A 447 -31.30 12.38 17.24
C THR A 447 -30.46 12.19 15.99
N VAL A 448 -30.34 10.97 15.52
CA VAL A 448 -29.68 10.61 14.28
C VAL A 448 -30.73 10.40 13.20
N GLU A 449 -30.52 10.97 12.02
CA GLU A 449 -31.48 10.94 10.90
C GLU A 449 -30.82 10.51 9.59
N ILE A 450 -31.41 9.51 8.94
CA ILE A 450 -31.18 9.12 7.54
C ILE A 450 -32.40 9.52 6.72
N ASN A 451 -32.20 10.27 5.65
CA ASN A 451 -33.29 10.68 4.75
C ASN A 451 -33.14 10.07 3.34
N ALA A 452 -34.16 10.30 2.50
CA ALA A 452 -34.22 9.82 1.12
C ALA A 452 -33.13 10.39 0.18
N GLY A 453 -32.25 11.26 0.70
CA GLY A 453 -31.02 11.68 0.05
C GLY A 453 -29.97 10.57 0.00
N ALA A 454 -30.01 9.58 0.90
CA ALA A 454 -29.24 8.35 0.81
C ALA A 454 -29.90 7.39 -0.19
N ARG A 455 -29.16 6.84 -1.16
CA ARG A 455 -29.68 5.99 -2.26
C ARG A 455 -28.80 4.77 -2.49
N ASP A 456 -29.35 3.71 -3.09
CA ASP A 456 -28.57 2.55 -3.55
C ASP A 456 -27.85 2.80 -4.90
N SER A 457 -27.14 1.79 -5.38
CA SER A 457 -26.43 1.82 -6.65
C SER A 457 -27.35 1.81 -7.89
N ALA A 458 -28.63 1.44 -7.72
CA ALA A 458 -29.69 1.57 -8.71
C ALA A 458 -30.45 2.92 -8.61
N ASN A 459 -29.97 3.82 -7.75
CA ASN A 459 -30.50 5.15 -7.45
C ASN A 459 -31.90 5.16 -6.80
N LEU A 460 -32.34 4.06 -6.21
CA LEU A 460 -33.56 4.01 -5.41
C LEU A 460 -33.28 4.65 -4.04
N PRO A 461 -34.18 5.53 -3.56
CA PRO A 461 -33.97 6.24 -2.30
C PRO A 461 -34.15 5.31 -1.10
N ALA A 462 -33.27 5.46 -0.11
CA ALA A 462 -33.42 4.79 1.17
C ALA A 462 -34.72 5.23 1.84
N VAL A 463 -35.39 4.26 2.43
CA VAL A 463 -36.53 4.51 3.30
C VAL A 463 -36.03 5.35 4.49
N PRO A 464 -36.54 6.59 4.69
CA PRO A 464 -36.07 7.45 5.76
C PRO A 464 -36.18 6.79 7.14
N PHE A 465 -35.16 6.98 7.97
CA PHE A 465 -35.02 6.33 9.27
C PHE A 465 -34.41 7.29 10.29
N SER A 466 -34.86 7.28 11.55
CA SER A 466 -34.27 8.11 12.60
C SER A 466 -34.35 7.45 13.98
N TRP A 467 -33.40 7.73 14.86
CA TRP A 467 -33.37 7.22 16.23
C TRP A 467 -32.62 8.15 17.19
N ASN A 468 -32.77 7.93 18.50
CA ASN A 468 -32.15 8.77 19.53
C ASN A 468 -31.10 8.03 20.36
N PHE A 469 -30.18 8.78 20.98
CA PHE A 469 -29.32 8.32 22.09
C PHE A 469 -28.97 9.48 23.04
N THR A 470 -28.49 9.19 24.26
CA THR A 470 -28.13 10.19 25.29
C THR A 470 -26.71 9.99 25.79
N THR A 471 -25.89 11.05 25.78
CA THR A 471 -24.50 11.02 26.29
C THR A 471 -24.43 11.02 27.82
N GLY A 472 -23.35 10.48 28.40
CA GLY A 472 -23.11 10.44 29.85
C GLY A 472 -22.62 11.76 30.48
N PRO A 473 -22.47 11.86 31.82
CA PRO A 473 -21.93 13.03 32.51
C PRO A 473 -20.42 13.25 32.25
N GLY A 474 -19.98 14.52 32.26
CA GLY A 474 -18.60 14.99 32.00
C GLY A 474 -17.68 15.07 33.23
N PRO A 475 -16.46 15.64 33.10
CA PRO A 475 -15.31 15.40 34.00
C PRO A 475 -15.24 16.31 35.25
N ASP A 476 -14.43 15.80 36.21
CA ASP A 476 -13.82 16.28 37.48
C ASP A 476 -14.54 17.25 38.46
N GLN A 477 -14.65 16.82 39.73
CA GLN A 477 -15.16 17.57 40.90
C GLN A 477 -14.17 17.59 42.08
N THR A 478 -12.94 17.12 41.88
CA THR A 478 -11.92 17.04 42.93
C THR A 478 -11.32 18.43 43.15
N ALA A 479 -11.10 18.83 44.40
CA ALA A 479 -10.58 20.15 44.72
C ALA A 479 -9.04 20.14 44.75
N PRO A 480 -8.38 21.20 44.26
CA PRO A 480 -6.92 21.28 44.20
C PRO A 480 -6.28 21.35 45.59
N SER A 481 -5.04 20.87 45.71
CA SER A 481 -4.21 20.94 46.93
C SER A 481 -2.76 21.38 46.63
N VAL A 482 -2.06 21.91 47.66
CA VAL A 482 -0.67 22.36 47.52
C VAL A 482 0.27 21.16 47.67
N ALA A 483 0.98 20.81 46.59
CA ALA A 483 1.92 19.69 46.56
C ALA A 483 3.26 20.05 47.24
N PHE A 484 3.84 21.22 46.96
CA PHE A 484 5.01 21.76 47.67
C PHE A 484 5.20 23.26 47.43
N VAL A 485 6.01 23.91 48.29
CA VAL A 485 6.37 25.34 48.20
C VAL A 485 7.88 25.55 48.28
N THR A 486 8.36 26.55 47.56
CA THR A 486 9.75 27.03 47.56
C THR A 486 9.74 28.54 47.81
N PRO A 487 10.54 29.10 48.73
CA PRO A 487 11.38 28.41 49.71
C PRO A 487 10.55 27.51 50.61
N ALA A 488 11.13 26.37 51.03
CA ALA A 488 10.46 25.45 51.94
C ALA A 488 10.12 26.15 53.26
N ASN A 489 9.02 25.75 53.91
CA ASN A 489 8.56 26.37 55.14
C ASN A 489 9.68 26.41 56.21
N GLY A 490 10.01 27.62 56.70
CA GLY A 490 11.06 27.87 57.68
C GLY A 490 12.47 28.12 57.12
N SER A 491 12.64 28.28 55.79
CA SER A 491 13.95 28.54 55.17
C SER A 491 14.57 29.87 55.67
N THR A 492 15.90 29.94 55.84
CA THR A 492 16.63 31.15 56.30
C THR A 492 17.79 31.52 55.37
N GLY A 493 18.27 32.77 55.42
CA GLY A 493 19.43 33.25 54.65
C GLY A 493 19.13 33.60 53.19
N LEU A 494 17.86 33.83 52.84
CA LEU A 494 17.43 34.10 51.47
C LEU A 494 17.75 35.54 51.04
N PRO A 495 17.98 35.83 49.75
CA PRO A 495 18.24 37.20 49.33
C PRO A 495 17.03 38.10 49.59
N THR A 496 17.23 39.41 49.72
CA THR A 496 16.15 40.37 50.02
C THR A 496 15.16 40.56 48.87
N ASN A 497 15.36 39.94 47.72
CA ASN A 497 14.36 39.84 46.65
C ASN A 497 13.75 38.43 46.54
N ALA A 498 13.90 37.59 47.56
CA ALA A 498 13.46 36.19 47.52
C ALA A 498 11.95 36.10 47.27
N GLY A 499 11.62 35.69 46.05
CA GLY A 499 10.32 35.18 45.66
C GLY A 499 10.20 33.68 45.95
N GLY A 500 9.05 33.12 45.59
CA GLY A 500 8.78 31.71 45.76
C GLY A 500 7.98 31.09 44.61
N SER A 501 7.92 29.77 44.62
CA SER A 501 7.10 28.95 43.72
C SER A 501 6.20 28.03 44.54
N ILE A 502 5.01 27.78 44.02
CA ILE A 502 3.99 26.93 44.59
C ILE A 502 3.66 25.92 43.50
N ALA A 503 3.74 24.63 43.82
CA ALA A 503 3.23 23.57 42.95
C ALA A 503 1.93 23.02 43.53
N PHE A 504 0.91 22.94 42.70
CA PHE A 504 -0.37 22.33 43.00
C PHE A 504 -0.39 20.91 42.42
N ASP A 505 -1.21 20.03 43.00
CA ASP A 505 -1.39 18.66 42.51
C ASP A 505 -2.16 18.59 41.18
N GLU A 506 -2.82 19.68 40.80
CA GLU A 506 -3.51 19.82 39.51
C GLU A 506 -3.43 21.24 38.91
N THR A 507 -3.96 21.41 37.69
CA THR A 507 -3.83 22.66 36.92
C THR A 507 -4.76 23.75 37.46
N MET A 508 -4.20 24.90 37.82
CA MET A 508 -4.93 26.01 38.44
C MET A 508 -5.52 26.99 37.43
N ASN A 509 -6.67 27.60 37.74
CA ASN A 509 -7.17 28.76 37.01
C ASN A 509 -6.38 30.01 37.43
N CYS A 510 -5.39 30.34 36.63
CA CYS A 510 -4.48 31.45 36.89
C CYS A 510 -5.16 32.80 37.09
N GLY A 511 -6.36 33.03 36.53
CA GLY A 511 -7.11 34.27 36.77
C GLY A 511 -7.53 34.45 38.24
N THR A 512 -7.81 33.34 38.94
CA THR A 512 -8.22 33.34 40.37
C THR A 512 -7.03 33.30 41.33
N VAL A 513 -5.89 32.76 40.88
CA VAL A 513 -4.64 32.68 41.66
C VAL A 513 -4.02 34.06 41.88
N LEU A 514 -4.09 34.96 40.89
CA LEU A 514 -3.46 36.29 40.92
C LEU A 514 -3.92 37.19 42.08
N GLY A 515 -5.12 36.98 42.61
CA GLY A 515 -5.67 37.74 43.74
C GLY A 515 -5.70 37.00 45.08
N SER A 516 -5.26 35.75 45.12
CA SER A 516 -5.46 34.86 46.28
C SER A 516 -4.18 34.62 47.10
N ILE A 517 -3.02 35.09 46.64
CA ILE A 517 -1.73 34.95 47.35
C ILE A 517 -1.36 36.28 48.02
N SER A 518 -1.01 36.24 49.31
CA SER A 518 -0.49 37.40 50.06
C SER A 518 0.78 37.04 50.82
N MET A 519 1.62 38.05 51.10
CA MET A 519 2.82 37.93 51.93
C MET A 519 2.86 39.04 52.97
N ASP A 520 3.26 38.70 54.19
CA ASP A 520 3.27 39.58 55.37
C ASP A 520 4.49 39.29 56.26
N ASP A 521 5.08 40.29 56.91
CA ASP A 521 6.14 40.14 57.92
C ASP A 521 5.64 40.14 59.37
N ASP A 522 4.35 40.39 59.62
CA ASP A 522 3.75 40.29 60.95
C ASP A 522 2.32 39.72 60.90
N VAL A 523 2.18 38.45 61.29
CA VAL A 523 0.90 37.71 61.27
C VAL A 523 -0.14 38.23 62.28
N THR A 524 0.16 39.26 63.10
CA THR A 524 -0.67 39.71 64.22
C THR A 524 -1.28 41.11 64.09
N THR A 525 -0.99 41.89 63.03
CA THR A 525 -1.60 43.21 62.81
C THR A 525 -2.16 43.38 61.38
N PRO A 526 -3.27 44.12 61.14
CA PRO A 526 -3.85 44.18 59.80
C PRO A 526 -3.16 45.24 58.92
N LEU A 527 -2.66 44.75 57.77
CA LEU A 527 -2.33 45.44 56.52
C LEU A 527 -0.97 46.17 56.44
N SER A 528 0.10 45.37 56.44
CA SER A 528 1.36 45.68 55.72
C SER A 528 1.65 44.55 54.71
N THR A 529 0.72 44.28 53.80
CA THR A 529 0.95 43.26 52.76
C THR A 529 2.08 43.70 51.84
N VAL A 530 3.12 42.89 51.73
CA VAL A 530 4.23 43.12 50.79
C VAL A 530 3.66 43.04 49.37
N PRO A 531 3.82 44.07 48.51
CA PRO A 531 3.26 44.01 47.17
C PRO A 531 4.03 43.00 46.33
N LEU A 532 3.31 42.01 45.76
CA LEU A 532 3.88 40.89 45.00
C LEU A 532 3.56 41.02 43.50
N ASN A 533 4.50 40.60 42.66
CA ASN A 533 4.24 40.22 41.28
C ASN A 533 4.00 38.71 41.24
N ILE A 534 2.78 38.29 40.92
CA ILE A 534 2.36 36.89 40.89
C ILE A 534 2.21 36.48 39.42
N ASN A 535 2.77 35.33 39.07
CA ASN A 535 2.58 34.70 37.77
C ASN A 535 2.17 33.24 37.97
N CYS A 536 1.18 32.78 37.23
CA CYS A 536 0.69 31.41 37.29
C CYS A 536 0.79 30.78 35.90
N ASN A 537 1.25 29.53 35.83
CA ASN A 537 1.38 28.77 34.61
C ASN A 537 1.09 27.29 34.89
N GLY A 538 -0.05 26.81 34.40
CA GLY A 538 -0.49 25.43 34.59
C GLY A 538 -0.77 25.10 36.06
N ASN A 539 -0.09 24.09 36.59
CA ASN A 539 -0.18 23.63 37.98
C ASN A 539 0.87 24.30 38.89
N THR A 540 1.49 25.41 38.47
CA THR A 540 2.47 26.14 39.28
C THR A 540 2.18 27.64 39.34
N ALA A 541 2.50 28.27 40.47
CA ALA A 541 2.45 29.71 40.64
C ALA A 541 3.73 30.23 41.29
N THR A 542 4.30 31.27 40.71
CA THR A 542 5.46 31.98 41.24
C THR A 542 5.05 33.37 41.74
N PHE A 543 5.66 33.82 42.83
CA PHE A 543 5.50 35.19 43.31
C PHE A 543 6.88 35.80 43.60
N ALA A 544 7.03 37.09 43.36
CA ALA A 544 8.21 37.84 43.74
C ALA A 544 7.80 39.17 44.39
N PRO A 545 8.42 39.58 45.50
CA PRO A 545 8.15 40.89 46.08
C PRO A 545 8.63 41.99 45.13
N THR A 546 7.78 43.00 44.93
CA THR A 546 8.07 44.16 44.06
C THR A 546 8.95 45.22 44.72
N VAL A 547 9.14 45.11 46.04
CA VAL A 547 10.05 45.93 46.83
C VAL A 547 11.00 44.99 47.55
N ALA A 548 12.27 45.37 47.67
CA ALA A 548 13.25 44.58 48.40
C ALA A 548 12.80 44.39 49.86
N LEU A 549 12.72 43.13 50.27
CA LEU A 549 12.49 42.68 51.64
C LEU A 549 13.62 43.17 52.56
N ALA A 550 13.31 43.39 53.83
CA ALA A 550 14.33 43.80 54.80
C ALA A 550 15.32 42.64 55.05
N PHE A 551 16.59 42.95 55.32
CA PHE A 551 17.62 41.96 55.67
C PHE A 551 17.31 41.33 57.04
N ASN A 552 17.52 40.01 57.18
CA ASN A 552 17.29 39.24 58.41
C ASN A 552 15.85 39.26 58.95
N THR A 553 14.84 39.32 58.06
CA THR A 553 13.41 39.42 58.41
C THR A 553 12.64 38.19 57.94
N THR A 554 11.73 37.68 58.78
CA THR A 554 10.85 36.52 58.48
C THR A 554 9.53 36.98 57.85
N TYR A 555 9.16 36.40 56.72
CA TYR A 555 7.93 36.66 55.98
C TYR A 555 7.05 35.40 55.92
N THR A 556 5.74 35.55 56.10
CA THR A 556 4.70 34.51 55.97
C THR A 556 3.91 34.74 54.69
N VAL A 557 3.72 33.69 53.89
CA VAL A 557 2.93 33.67 52.65
C VAL A 557 1.65 32.86 52.89
N ALA A 558 0.52 33.34 52.38
CA ALA A 558 -0.79 32.68 52.51
C ALA A 558 -1.53 32.62 51.17
N ILE A 559 -2.29 31.53 50.98
CA ILE A 559 -3.23 31.31 49.87
C ILE A 559 -4.64 31.31 50.46
N ALA A 560 -5.46 32.28 50.03
CA ALA A 560 -6.87 32.36 50.38
C ALA A 560 -7.69 31.28 49.63
N PRO A 561 -8.77 30.75 50.23
CA PRO A 561 -9.65 29.73 49.63
C PRO A 561 -10.59 30.35 48.57
N THR A 562 -10.03 31.16 47.69
CA THR A 562 -10.70 31.87 46.59
C THR A 562 -10.11 31.52 45.22
N ALA A 563 -8.98 30.81 45.19
CA ALA A 563 -8.41 30.27 43.96
C ALA A 563 -9.09 28.94 43.58
N THR A 564 -9.29 28.73 42.28
CA THR A 564 -9.88 27.50 41.73
C THR A 564 -8.92 26.76 40.80
N ASP A 565 -9.15 25.48 40.59
CA ASP A 565 -8.60 24.74 39.46
C ASP A 565 -9.18 25.26 38.11
N ALA A 566 -8.68 24.72 37.00
CA ALA A 566 -9.18 25.04 35.65
C ALA A 566 -10.66 24.65 35.42
N SER A 567 -11.24 23.83 36.30
CA SER A 567 -12.62 23.31 36.25
C SER A 567 -13.58 24.03 37.21
N GLY A 568 -13.08 24.90 38.10
CA GLY A 568 -13.84 25.72 39.05
C GLY A 568 -13.88 25.23 40.50
N ASN A 569 -13.16 24.18 40.89
CA ASN A 569 -13.13 23.67 42.27
C ASN A 569 -12.18 24.50 43.15
N LEU A 570 -12.61 24.87 44.37
CA LEU A 570 -11.86 25.77 45.27
C LEU A 570 -10.75 25.08 46.05
N ILE A 571 -9.57 25.72 46.15
CA ILE A 571 -8.48 25.27 47.02
C ILE A 571 -8.80 25.53 48.51
N GLY A 572 -8.31 24.66 49.41
CA GLY A 572 -8.28 24.93 50.85
C GLY A 572 -7.26 26.01 51.23
N ALA A 573 -7.49 26.73 52.34
CA ALA A 573 -6.55 27.75 52.82
C ALA A 573 -5.19 27.13 53.22
N TYR A 574 -4.09 27.78 52.84
CA TYR A 574 -2.73 27.27 53.06
C TYR A 574 -1.74 28.41 53.37
N SER A 575 -0.80 28.24 54.31
CA SER A 575 0.21 29.27 54.64
C SER A 575 1.55 28.68 55.12
N TRP A 576 2.66 29.41 54.89
CA TRP A 576 4.03 29.04 55.28
C TRP A 576 4.96 30.27 55.40
N SER A 577 6.22 30.13 55.87
CA SER A 577 7.14 31.29 56.09
C SER A 577 8.62 31.06 55.67
N PHE A 578 9.41 32.13 55.52
CA PHE A 578 10.87 32.13 55.26
C PHE A 578 11.61 33.42 55.72
N THR A 579 12.95 33.45 55.83
CA THR A 579 13.77 34.57 56.37
C THR A 579 14.94 35.00 55.46
N THR A 580 15.21 36.31 55.32
CA THR A 580 16.25 36.92 54.44
C THR A 580 17.68 37.03 55.05
N GLY A 581 18.73 37.28 54.24
CA GLY A 581 20.17 37.32 54.61
C GLY A 581 20.74 38.71 54.99
N ALA A 582 22.08 38.92 55.00
CA ALA A 582 22.78 40.15 55.44
C ALA A 582 23.52 40.94 54.30
N ALA A 583 24.02 42.18 54.55
CA ALA A 583 24.42 43.23 53.57
C ALA A 583 25.87 43.15 52.91
N PRO A 584 26.20 43.88 51.80
CA PRO A 584 27.19 43.46 50.75
C PRO A 584 28.57 44.21 50.58
N ASP A 585 29.33 43.74 49.57
CA ASP A 585 30.76 43.82 49.14
C ASP A 585 31.27 45.11 48.41
N VAL A 586 32.60 45.27 48.20
CA VAL A 586 33.35 46.46 47.69
C VAL A 586 34.40 46.18 46.58
N THR A 587 34.39 45.06 45.85
CA THR A 587 35.45 44.69 44.85
C THR A 587 35.00 44.87 43.38
N PRO A 588 35.80 45.42 42.42
CA PRO A 588 35.37 45.67 41.02
C PRO A 588 35.64 44.57 39.96
N PRO A 589 34.82 44.48 38.87
CA PRO A 589 34.87 43.40 37.87
C PRO A 589 36.01 43.55 36.85
N GLN A 590 36.47 42.43 36.27
CA GLN A 590 37.51 42.31 35.21
C GLN A 590 37.04 41.38 34.08
N ILE A 591 37.52 41.50 32.83
CA ILE A 591 37.21 40.51 31.76
C ILE A 591 38.04 39.23 31.98
N SER A 592 37.37 38.08 32.06
CA SER A 592 37.98 36.75 32.24
C SER A 592 38.09 35.94 30.95
N LEU A 593 37.17 36.10 29.99
CA LEU A 593 37.16 35.34 28.73
C LEU A 593 36.36 36.07 27.64
N VAL A 594 36.76 35.93 26.37
CA VAL A 594 36.02 36.43 25.21
C VAL A 594 35.88 35.35 24.13
N SER A 595 34.76 35.38 23.41
CA SER A 595 34.50 34.58 22.21
C SER A 595 33.77 35.45 21.18
N PRO A 596 34.20 35.52 19.90
CA PRO A 596 35.37 34.86 19.32
C PRO A 596 36.70 35.31 19.94
N LEU A 597 37.70 34.43 19.92
CA LEU A 597 39.04 34.74 20.42
C LEU A 597 39.69 35.88 19.61
N PRO A 598 40.54 36.71 20.23
CA PRO A 598 41.25 37.78 19.53
C PRO A 598 42.03 37.25 18.31
N GLY A 599 41.75 37.78 17.12
CA GLY A 599 42.38 37.41 15.86
C GLY A 599 41.80 36.17 15.16
N ALA A 600 40.70 35.58 15.66
CA ALA A 600 40.11 34.39 15.04
C ALA A 600 39.56 34.68 13.63
N THR A 601 39.77 33.75 12.68
CA THR A 601 39.29 33.84 11.29
C THR A 601 38.30 32.72 10.97
N GLY A 602 37.36 32.95 10.05
CA GLY A 602 36.39 31.93 9.63
C GLY A 602 35.15 31.83 10.53
N ILE A 603 34.87 32.88 11.30
CA ILE A 603 33.76 32.92 12.25
C ILE A 603 32.40 32.99 11.52
N PRO A 604 31.43 32.10 11.77
CA PRO A 604 30.11 32.15 11.12
C PRO A 604 29.44 33.53 11.24
N THR A 605 28.73 33.99 10.22
CA THR A 605 28.13 35.36 10.20
C THR A 605 26.97 35.60 11.18
N ASN A 606 26.47 34.57 11.86
CA ASN A 606 25.51 34.66 12.98
C ASN A 606 26.16 34.42 14.35
N SER A 607 27.49 34.32 14.43
CA SER A 607 28.16 33.98 15.68
C SER A 607 27.85 35.00 16.75
N ASN A 608 27.50 34.52 17.95
CA ASN A 608 27.35 35.41 19.09
C ASN A 608 28.72 35.91 19.56
N ILE A 609 28.76 37.15 20.05
CA ILE A 609 29.90 37.68 20.78
C ILE A 609 29.63 37.46 22.26
N THR A 610 30.48 36.71 22.96
CA THR A 610 30.35 36.46 24.40
C THR A 610 31.55 37.03 25.15
N VAL A 611 31.27 37.69 26.27
CA VAL A 611 32.26 38.21 27.22
C VAL A 611 31.93 37.66 28.60
N SER A 612 32.91 37.13 29.32
CA SER A 612 32.80 36.73 30.72
C SER A 612 33.67 37.62 31.59
N PHE A 613 33.22 37.89 32.82
CA PHE A 613 33.82 38.76 33.80
C PHE A 613 34.25 37.96 35.05
N SER A 614 35.12 38.53 35.88
CA SER A 614 35.65 37.92 37.11
C SER A 614 34.61 37.79 38.23
N GLU A 615 33.48 38.47 38.10
CA GLU A 615 32.37 38.48 39.05
C GLU A 615 31.06 38.90 38.36
N THR A 616 29.95 38.86 39.10
CA THR A 616 28.62 39.16 38.55
C THR A 616 28.47 40.64 38.24
N ILE A 617 28.03 40.96 37.02
CA ILE A 617 27.92 42.34 36.54
C ILE A 617 26.48 42.88 36.56
N ASP A 618 26.34 44.20 36.71
CA ASP A 618 25.10 44.92 36.44
C ASP A 618 24.92 45.08 34.92
N CYS A 619 24.11 44.20 34.37
CA CYS A 619 23.76 44.14 32.96
C CYS A 619 23.16 45.43 32.38
N SER A 620 22.57 46.30 33.21
CA SER A 620 22.03 47.58 32.75
C SER A 620 23.10 48.63 32.45
N THR A 621 24.32 48.42 32.97
CA THR A 621 25.47 49.33 32.82
C THR A 621 26.45 48.88 31.72
N LEU A 622 26.20 47.70 31.14
CA LEU A 622 27.03 47.10 30.12
C LEU A 622 26.85 47.82 28.78
N ASN A 623 27.91 48.49 28.34
CA ASN A 623 27.99 49.12 27.03
C ASN A 623 29.09 48.44 26.21
N LEU A 624 28.70 47.76 25.14
CA LEU A 624 29.60 47.12 24.18
C LEU A 624 29.33 47.67 22.79
N THR A 625 30.39 47.95 22.04
CA THR A 625 30.31 48.43 20.66
C THR A 625 31.08 47.50 19.73
N VAL A 626 30.56 47.32 18.52
CA VAL A 626 31.24 46.63 17.41
C VAL A 626 31.41 47.64 16.28
N ASN A 627 32.58 47.66 15.62
CA ASN A 627 32.81 48.52 14.47
C ASN A 627 31.72 48.33 13.39
N ASN A 628 31.37 49.40 12.67
CA ASN A 628 30.26 49.50 11.70
C ASN A 628 28.83 49.46 12.27
N GLY A 629 28.62 49.66 13.58
CA GLY A 629 27.30 49.98 14.11
C GLY A 629 26.25 48.88 13.95
N ILE A 630 26.67 47.61 13.98
CA ILE A 630 25.75 46.47 13.96
C ILE A 630 24.89 46.48 15.22
N PHE A 631 23.57 46.41 15.03
CA PHE A 631 22.63 46.23 16.13
C PHE A 631 22.71 44.78 16.65
N VAL A 632 23.02 44.65 17.93
CA VAL A 632 23.10 43.37 18.64
C VAL A 632 22.07 43.32 19.76
N ASN A 633 21.30 42.24 19.84
CA ASN A 633 20.48 41.96 21.01
C ASN A 633 21.41 41.49 22.13
N THR A 634 21.30 42.14 23.29
CA THR A 634 22.14 41.86 24.45
C THR A 634 21.38 40.94 25.40
N ASN A 635 21.91 39.75 25.65
CA ASN A 635 21.46 38.86 26.71
C ASN A 635 22.58 38.74 27.76
N CYS A 636 22.37 39.35 28.91
CA CYS A 636 23.35 39.43 29.99
C CYS A 636 22.79 38.75 31.24
N SER A 637 23.59 37.88 31.85
CA SER A 637 23.23 37.12 33.05
C SER A 637 24.48 36.73 33.83
N GLY A 638 24.46 36.99 35.14
CA GLY A 638 25.56 36.65 36.03
C GLY A 638 26.86 37.38 35.66
N ALA A 639 27.96 36.65 35.61
CA ALA A 639 29.27 37.16 35.21
C ALA A 639 29.50 37.12 33.68
N SER A 640 28.45 37.02 32.86
CA SER A 640 28.61 36.86 31.41
C SER A 640 27.58 37.66 30.61
N ALA A 641 27.98 38.09 29.42
CA ALA A 641 27.11 38.75 28.46
C ALA A 641 27.32 38.17 27.06
N THR A 642 26.22 37.86 26.38
CA THR A 642 26.18 37.35 25.02
C THR A 642 25.41 38.32 24.14
N PHE A 643 26.01 38.69 23.01
CA PHE A 643 25.48 39.64 22.05
C PHE A 643 25.20 38.91 20.73
N THR A 644 23.95 38.94 20.29
CA THR A 644 23.49 38.26 19.07
C THR A 644 23.16 39.30 17.99
N PRO A 645 23.78 39.25 16.80
CA PRO A 645 23.41 40.12 15.67
C PRO A 645 21.92 39.98 15.31
N THR A 646 21.19 41.09 15.14
CA THR A 646 19.77 41.04 14.75
C THR A 646 19.58 40.93 13.24
N VAL A 647 18.68 40.05 12.79
CA VAL A 647 18.15 40.04 11.41
C VAL A 647 17.42 41.39 11.19
N PRO A 648 17.66 42.13 10.08
CA PRO A 648 18.21 41.67 8.80
C PRO A 648 19.71 41.96 8.56
N THR A 649 20.48 42.38 9.56
CA THR A 649 21.91 42.73 9.38
C THR A 649 22.82 41.76 10.15
N PRO A 650 22.97 40.49 9.71
CA PRO A 650 24.03 39.63 10.20
C PRO A 650 25.41 40.21 9.86
N PHE A 651 26.48 39.66 10.42
CA PHE A 651 27.83 40.06 10.02
C PHE A 651 28.01 39.84 8.51
N ASN A 652 28.69 40.76 7.83
CA ASN A 652 29.05 40.60 6.43
C ASN A 652 30.09 39.48 6.30
N THR A 653 30.03 38.69 5.23
CA THR A 653 30.99 37.62 4.95
C THR A 653 32.40 38.17 4.76
N GLY A 654 33.43 37.50 5.29
CA GLY A 654 34.83 37.88 5.07
C GLY A 654 35.26 39.20 5.71
N THR A 655 34.49 39.72 6.68
CA THR A 655 34.70 41.07 7.25
C THR A 655 35.36 41.01 8.62
N ASN A 656 36.31 41.91 8.87
CA ASN A 656 37.00 42.03 10.16
C ASN A 656 36.22 42.95 11.12
N TYR A 657 35.79 42.40 12.25
CA TYR A 657 35.04 43.09 13.29
C TYR A 657 35.93 43.37 14.51
N THR A 658 35.77 44.55 15.11
CA THR A 658 36.44 44.96 16.34
C THR A 658 35.38 45.21 17.40
N VAL A 659 35.50 44.52 18.53
CA VAL A 659 34.62 44.60 19.70
C VAL A 659 35.28 45.41 20.79
N ASN A 660 34.53 46.28 21.44
CA ASN A 660 34.99 47.16 22.52
C ASN A 660 33.98 47.21 23.66
N VAL A 661 34.38 46.79 24.86
CA VAL A 661 33.60 46.95 26.11
C VAL A 661 33.90 48.33 26.69
N VAL A 662 32.93 49.23 26.57
CA VAL A 662 33.06 50.66 26.90
C VAL A 662 32.87 50.91 28.40
N THR A 663 31.85 50.32 29.01
CA THR A 663 31.57 50.40 30.45
C THR A 663 30.87 49.15 30.95
N VAL A 664 31.14 48.74 32.19
CA VAL A 664 30.30 47.81 32.97
C VAL A 664 30.62 47.98 34.47
N LYS A 665 29.62 47.79 35.33
CA LYS A 665 29.76 47.78 36.80
C LYS A 665 29.42 46.40 37.35
N ASP A 666 29.90 46.06 38.53
CA ASP A 666 29.34 44.95 39.32
C ASP A 666 27.98 45.34 39.95
N LEU A 667 27.33 44.39 40.61
CA LEU A 667 26.06 44.61 41.31
C LEU A 667 26.15 45.55 42.54
N GLN A 668 27.37 45.89 42.97
CA GLN A 668 27.66 46.80 44.08
C GLN A 668 28.10 48.19 43.59
N GLY A 669 28.16 48.40 42.28
CA GLY A 669 28.43 49.67 41.62
C GLY A 669 29.90 49.96 41.33
N ASN A 670 30.83 49.04 41.60
CA ASN A 670 32.23 49.28 41.23
C ASN A 670 32.41 49.10 39.72
N THR A 671 33.09 50.05 39.09
CA THR A 671 33.20 50.12 37.62
C THR A 671 34.45 49.38 37.16
N ILE A 672 34.34 48.64 36.05
CA ILE A 672 35.49 47.97 35.42
C ILE A 672 36.61 48.99 35.14
N VAL A 673 37.85 48.59 35.44
CA VAL A 673 39.01 49.46 35.26
C VAL A 673 39.39 49.53 33.77
N PRO A 674 39.51 50.72 33.15
CA PRO A 674 39.87 50.84 31.74
C PRO A 674 41.26 50.27 31.42
N GLY A 675 41.37 49.43 30.38
CA GLY A 675 42.64 48.83 29.94
C GLY A 675 42.59 48.20 28.54
N PRO A 676 43.74 47.80 27.95
CA PRO A 676 43.82 47.24 26.60
C PRO A 676 43.12 45.88 26.42
N SER A 677 42.76 45.20 27.52
CA SER A 677 42.00 43.96 27.55
C SER A 677 40.50 44.13 27.25
N LEU A 678 40.01 45.37 27.09
CA LEU A 678 38.60 45.67 26.79
C LEU A 678 38.27 45.68 25.28
N THR A 679 39.27 45.52 24.40
CA THR A 679 39.11 45.58 22.94
C THR A 679 39.76 44.39 22.24
N TRP A 680 39.07 43.75 21.29
CA TRP A 680 39.62 42.67 20.45
C TRP A 680 38.97 42.61 19.06
N ASN A 681 39.51 41.81 18.14
CA ASN A 681 38.98 41.66 16.78
C ASN A 681 38.80 40.19 16.34
N PHE A 682 37.99 39.96 15.30
CA PHE A 682 37.78 38.66 14.65
C PHE A 682 37.30 38.84 13.19
N THR A 683 37.49 37.83 12.33
CA THR A 683 37.09 37.86 10.90
C THR A 683 36.06 36.77 10.57
N THR A 684 34.96 37.14 9.91
CA THR A 684 33.87 36.21 9.55
C THR A 684 34.13 35.36 8.30
N GLY A 685 33.53 34.17 8.25
CA GLY A 685 33.60 33.20 7.15
C GLY A 685 32.34 33.14 6.25
N LEU A 686 32.06 31.97 5.68
CA LEU A 686 30.82 31.68 4.91
C LEU A 686 29.59 31.71 5.84
N ALA A 687 28.38 31.86 5.27
CA ALA A 687 27.14 31.94 6.03
C ALA A 687 26.93 30.68 6.92
N PRO A 688 26.42 30.82 8.15
CA PRO A 688 26.11 29.73 9.07
C PRO A 688 25.02 28.81 8.52
N ASP A 689 25.13 27.52 8.82
CA ASP A 689 24.05 26.59 8.57
C ASP A 689 23.03 26.67 9.70
N VAL A 690 21.79 26.93 9.35
CA VAL A 690 20.66 26.99 10.30
C VAL A 690 19.56 26.02 9.90
N THR A 691 19.81 25.19 8.89
CA THR A 691 18.85 24.20 8.42
C THR A 691 19.12 22.89 9.14
N PRO A 692 18.19 22.39 9.98
CA PRO A 692 18.35 21.08 10.60
C PRO A 692 18.37 19.96 9.55
N PRO A 693 19.05 18.84 9.83
CA PRO A 693 19.08 17.69 8.93
C PRO A 693 17.68 17.09 8.78
N VAL A 694 17.34 16.53 7.63
CA VAL A 694 16.13 15.71 7.47
C VAL A 694 16.47 14.28 7.86
N ILE A 695 15.62 13.58 8.63
CA ILE A 695 15.79 12.16 8.99
C ILE A 695 14.46 11.40 8.83
N ALA A 696 14.53 10.15 8.35
CA ALA A 696 13.37 9.27 8.19
C ALA A 696 13.72 7.80 8.47
N ILE A 697 12.75 7.04 9.01
CA ILE A 697 12.77 5.57 9.05
C ILE A 697 12.13 5.07 7.75
N GLN A 698 12.71 4.04 7.13
CA GLN A 698 12.24 3.52 5.84
C GLN A 698 11.45 2.22 5.95
N ASN A 699 11.96 1.25 6.72
CA ASN A 699 11.39 -0.10 6.75
C ASN A 699 10.31 -0.34 7.79
N LEU A 700 9.99 0.68 8.60
CA LEU A 700 9.01 0.56 9.68
C LEU A 700 8.17 1.82 9.78
N ARG A 701 6.90 1.61 10.13
CA ARG A 701 5.92 2.65 10.44
C ARG A 701 5.10 2.21 11.64
N THR A 702 4.29 3.12 12.16
CA THR A 702 3.38 2.79 13.26
C THR A 702 2.44 1.67 12.84
N ASN A 703 2.32 0.67 13.72
CA ASN A 703 1.64 -0.60 13.57
C ASN A 703 2.35 -1.66 12.71
N SER A 704 3.53 -1.43 12.14
CA SER A 704 4.22 -2.48 11.38
C SER A 704 4.59 -3.71 12.23
N MET A 705 4.55 -4.88 11.57
CA MET A 705 5.10 -6.13 12.07
C MET A 705 6.61 -6.23 11.76
N VAL A 706 7.41 -6.45 12.80
CA VAL A 706 8.87 -6.54 12.72
C VAL A 706 9.28 -8.01 12.80
N GLU A 707 9.79 -8.55 11.70
CA GLU A 707 10.22 -9.95 11.64
C GLU A 707 11.60 -10.17 12.28
N SER A 708 12.64 -9.46 11.83
CA SER A 708 13.94 -9.43 12.50
C SER A 708 14.87 -8.35 11.91
N GLY A 709 16.11 -8.31 12.41
CA GLY A 709 17.25 -7.71 11.72
C GLY A 709 17.57 -6.29 12.17
N PHE A 710 16.89 -5.28 11.60
CA PHE A 710 17.38 -3.90 11.65
C PHE A 710 16.28 -2.87 11.48
N VAL A 711 16.54 -1.66 11.95
CA VAL A 711 15.85 -0.44 11.52
C VAL A 711 16.77 0.26 10.53
N ILE A 712 16.26 0.62 9.36
CA ILE A 712 17.00 1.38 8.35
C ILE A 712 16.30 2.71 8.05
N GLY A 713 17.08 3.66 7.55
CA GLY A 713 16.53 4.93 7.16
C GLY A 713 17.52 5.83 6.45
N THR A 714 17.12 7.08 6.26
CA THR A 714 17.94 8.12 5.63
C THR A 714 18.08 9.34 6.51
N ALA A 715 19.18 10.07 6.32
CA ALA A 715 19.39 11.38 6.90
C ALA A 715 20.10 12.27 5.87
N ALA A 716 19.67 13.52 5.66
CA ALA A 716 20.27 14.40 4.66
C ALA A 716 20.40 15.81 5.20
N ASP A 717 21.56 16.41 4.93
CA ASP A 717 21.83 17.81 5.19
C ASP A 717 22.83 18.36 4.17
N ALA A 718 22.72 19.65 3.84
CA ALA A 718 23.58 20.30 2.86
C ALA A 718 25.06 20.37 3.30
N ARG A 719 25.35 20.28 4.61
CA ARG A 719 26.71 20.28 5.17
C ARG A 719 27.04 19.01 5.95
N GLY A 720 26.23 17.97 5.76
CA GLY A 720 26.50 16.61 6.19
C GLY A 720 26.08 16.30 7.62
N ILE A 721 26.00 15.00 7.91
CA ILE A 721 25.48 14.45 9.17
C ILE A 721 26.64 14.14 10.13
N ALA A 722 26.58 14.66 11.35
CA ALA A 722 27.56 14.38 12.40
C ALA A 722 27.25 13.11 13.19
N SER A 723 25.97 12.84 13.49
CA SER A 723 25.57 11.62 14.19
C SER A 723 24.11 11.26 13.96
N ILE A 724 23.81 9.97 14.12
CA ILE A 724 22.47 9.40 14.12
C ILE A 724 22.35 8.53 15.36
N GLU A 725 21.26 8.72 16.12
CA GLU A 725 21.04 8.03 17.39
C GLU A 725 19.61 7.51 17.49
N ILE A 726 19.43 6.38 18.18
CA ILE A 726 18.18 5.61 18.24
C ILE A 726 17.82 5.32 19.70
N SER A 727 16.55 5.53 20.02
CA SER A 727 15.91 5.19 21.29
C SER A 727 14.90 4.06 21.05
N ILE A 728 14.97 3.03 21.90
CA ILE A 728 14.07 1.88 21.90
C ILE A 728 13.33 1.87 23.23
N ASP A 729 12.01 1.72 23.20
CA ASP A 729 11.12 1.58 24.36
C ASP A 729 11.26 2.72 25.39
N GLY A 730 11.51 3.94 24.91
CA GLY A 730 11.74 5.12 25.75
C GLY A 730 13.10 5.12 26.48
N GLY A 731 14.00 4.19 26.14
CA GLY A 731 15.38 4.18 26.62
C GLY A 731 16.21 5.37 26.11
N GLY A 732 17.42 5.54 26.64
CA GLY A 732 18.34 6.58 26.17
C GLY A 732 18.69 6.44 24.69
N PHE A 733 18.95 7.56 24.02
CA PHE A 733 19.45 7.56 22.63
C PHE A 733 20.84 6.94 22.57
N THR A 734 21.01 5.96 21.68
CA THR A 734 22.26 5.22 21.46
C THR A 734 22.72 5.42 20.01
N GLY A 735 24.03 5.60 19.80
CA GLY A 735 24.56 5.93 18.48
C GLY A 735 24.47 4.77 17.49
N ALA A 736 24.03 5.06 16.26
CA ALA A 736 24.04 4.10 15.14
C ALA A 736 25.43 3.96 14.47
N GLY A 737 26.44 4.73 14.90
CA GLY A 737 27.81 4.64 14.39
C GLY A 737 28.02 5.22 12.99
N VAL A 738 27.09 6.04 12.49
CA VAL A 738 27.07 6.57 11.11
C VAL A 738 27.46 8.05 11.09
N ILE A 739 28.48 8.41 10.29
CA ILE A 739 28.96 9.79 10.08
C ILE A 739 29.07 10.06 8.57
N GLY A 740 28.51 11.17 8.09
CA GLY A 740 28.72 11.65 6.72
C GLY A 740 28.01 10.87 5.59
N THR A 741 27.08 9.97 5.89
CA THR A 741 26.30 9.24 4.87
C THR A 741 24.83 9.64 4.89
N THR A 742 24.13 9.41 3.77
CA THR A 742 22.69 9.71 3.64
C THR A 742 21.78 8.58 4.11
N SER A 743 22.34 7.40 4.40
CA SER A 743 21.62 6.18 4.79
C SER A 743 22.23 5.59 6.04
N TRP A 744 21.40 5.00 6.89
CA TRP A 744 21.78 4.42 8.17
C TRP A 744 21.04 3.11 8.44
N LYS A 745 21.66 2.25 9.26
CA LYS A 745 21.17 0.91 9.65
C LYS A 745 21.49 0.68 11.13
N TYR A 746 20.55 0.15 11.88
CA TYR A 746 20.71 -0.11 13.31
C TYR A 746 20.13 -1.48 13.69
N PRO A 747 20.91 -2.34 14.36
CA PRO A 747 20.44 -3.67 14.74
C PRO A 747 19.41 -3.60 15.87
N LEU A 748 18.31 -4.34 15.71
CA LEU A 748 17.37 -4.55 16.81
C LEU A 748 17.92 -5.56 17.84
N PRO A 749 17.42 -5.59 19.09
CA PRO A 749 17.90 -6.49 20.13
C PRO A 749 17.86 -7.98 19.72
N THR A 750 18.95 -8.71 19.98
CA THR A 750 19.09 -10.15 19.70
C THR A 750 19.50 -10.97 20.94
N GLY A 751 19.51 -12.30 20.83
CA GLY A 751 19.87 -13.21 21.93
C GLY A 751 18.87 -13.20 23.10
N ALA A 752 19.37 -13.11 24.34
CA ALA A 752 18.52 -13.11 25.54
C ALA A 752 17.66 -11.83 25.70
N ALA A 753 17.94 -10.78 24.92
CA ALA A 753 17.18 -9.53 24.90
C ALA A 753 16.23 -9.43 23.67
N THR A 754 16.10 -10.51 22.90
CA THR A 754 15.21 -10.55 21.73
C THR A 754 13.78 -10.28 22.14
N TRP A 755 13.10 -9.44 21.37
CA TRP A 755 11.68 -9.18 21.55
C TRP A 755 10.87 -10.47 21.40
N ARG A 756 9.91 -10.65 22.30
CA ARG A 756 8.99 -11.80 22.24
C ARG A 756 8.06 -11.62 21.05
N SER A 757 7.57 -12.71 20.45
CA SER A 757 6.53 -12.57 19.43
C SER A 757 5.34 -11.79 20.00
N ASN A 758 4.76 -10.94 19.16
CA ASN A 758 3.64 -10.05 19.42
C ASN A 758 3.86 -8.95 20.49
N SER A 759 5.06 -8.79 21.05
CA SER A 759 5.33 -7.67 21.96
C SER A 759 5.37 -6.34 21.19
N LEU A 760 4.77 -5.31 21.80
CA LEU A 760 4.78 -3.94 21.29
C LEU A 760 6.05 -3.23 21.74
N HIS A 761 6.65 -2.51 20.81
CA HIS A 761 7.88 -1.75 21.04
C HIS A 761 7.78 -0.37 20.40
N THR A 762 8.50 0.59 20.96
CA THR A 762 8.62 1.93 20.37
C THR A 762 10.03 2.19 19.88
N ILE A 763 10.15 2.83 18.72
CA ILE A 763 11.43 3.23 18.13
C ILE A 763 11.36 4.72 17.81
N GLN A 764 12.39 5.46 18.20
CA GLN A 764 12.55 6.87 17.84
C GLN A 764 13.98 7.13 17.38
N VAL A 765 14.14 7.93 16.33
CA VAL A 765 15.45 8.25 15.75
C VAL A 765 15.70 9.75 15.73
N ARG A 766 16.96 10.17 15.89
CA ARG A 766 17.37 11.57 15.74
C ARG A 766 18.68 11.69 14.96
N ALA A 767 18.81 12.76 14.18
CA ALA A 767 20.04 13.14 13.47
C ALA A 767 20.55 14.48 13.97
N THR A 768 21.87 14.60 14.06
CA THR A 768 22.58 15.86 14.34
C THR A 768 23.51 16.16 13.16
N ASP A 769 23.47 17.37 12.61
CA ASP A 769 24.38 17.80 11.53
C ASP A 769 25.76 18.23 12.05
N THR A 770 26.69 18.54 11.14
CA THR A 770 28.05 19.03 11.49
C THR A 770 28.07 20.42 12.14
N SER A 771 26.94 21.13 12.14
CA SER A 771 26.73 22.43 12.78
C SER A 771 25.94 22.34 14.10
N ASN A 772 25.67 21.12 14.60
CA ASN A 772 24.89 20.78 15.79
C ASN A 772 23.38 21.11 15.73
N ASN A 773 22.80 21.30 14.55
CA ASN A 773 21.35 21.31 14.41
C ASN A 773 20.81 19.88 14.52
N VAL A 774 19.71 19.69 15.25
CA VAL A 774 19.15 18.37 15.56
C VAL A 774 17.73 18.26 15.03
N THR A 775 17.43 17.12 14.41
CA THR A 775 16.07 16.72 14.05
C THR A 775 15.74 15.37 14.67
N THR A 776 14.59 15.26 15.31
CA THR A 776 14.08 14.00 15.86
C THR A 776 12.85 13.57 15.06
N ALA A 777 12.83 12.34 14.58
CA ALA A 777 11.70 11.77 13.87
C ALA A 777 10.54 11.45 14.83
N ALA A 778 9.35 11.26 14.26
CA ALA A 778 8.21 10.74 14.99
C ALA A 778 8.53 9.36 15.57
N MET A 779 8.01 9.09 16.76
CA MET A 779 8.09 7.77 17.37
C MET A 779 7.18 6.80 16.60
N VAL A 780 7.72 5.65 16.20
CA VAL A 780 6.94 4.56 15.61
C VAL A 780 6.70 3.49 16.66
N THR A 781 5.46 2.98 16.70
CA THR A 781 5.10 1.82 17.52
C THR A 781 5.03 0.61 16.62
N VAL A 782 5.74 -0.45 16.94
CA VAL A 782 5.83 -1.67 16.12
C VAL A 782 5.52 -2.90 16.96
N ARG A 783 5.19 -4.00 16.30
CA ARG A 783 4.89 -5.28 16.92
C ARG A 783 5.88 -6.33 16.42
N LYS A 784 6.48 -7.13 17.29
CA LYS A 784 7.37 -8.22 16.87
C LYS A 784 6.57 -9.38 16.26
N GLY A 785 6.98 -9.93 15.12
CA GLY A 785 6.36 -11.12 14.51
C GLY A 785 6.72 -11.26 13.03
N THR A 786 6.44 -12.41 12.41
CA THR A 786 6.66 -12.61 10.97
C THR A 786 5.82 -11.61 10.18
N ASN A 787 6.41 -10.91 9.21
CA ASN A 787 5.69 -9.85 8.51
C ASN A 787 4.74 -10.45 7.46
N ARG A 788 3.48 -10.62 7.85
CA ARG A 788 2.36 -11.07 7.00
C ARG A 788 1.23 -10.04 6.97
N ASP A 789 1.55 -8.79 7.30
CA ASP A 789 0.59 -7.70 7.42
C ASP A 789 0.58 -6.90 6.10
N ILE A 790 -0.36 -7.23 5.22
CA ILE A 790 -0.46 -6.67 3.87
C ILE A 790 -1.00 -5.24 3.94
N ASN A 791 -1.89 -4.94 4.90
CA ASN A 791 -2.55 -3.63 4.99
C ASN A 791 -1.86 -2.67 5.99
N GLY A 792 -0.93 -3.17 6.80
CA GLY A 792 -0.18 -2.38 7.76
C GLY A 792 -0.90 -1.99 9.04
N ASP A 793 -1.87 -2.79 9.49
CA ASP A 793 -2.65 -2.55 10.71
C ASP A 793 -2.05 -3.22 11.96
N GLY A 794 -0.97 -3.99 11.80
CA GLY A 794 -0.25 -4.67 12.86
C GLY A 794 -0.79 -6.04 13.22
N TYR A 795 -1.59 -6.65 12.34
CA TYR A 795 -2.06 -8.02 12.46
C TYR A 795 -1.70 -8.82 11.20
N SER A 796 -1.49 -10.12 11.33
CA SER A 796 -1.20 -10.96 10.16
C SER A 796 -2.47 -11.14 9.32
N ASP A 797 -2.34 -10.89 8.02
CA ASP A 797 -3.37 -11.14 7.03
C ASP A 797 -3.25 -12.57 6.47
N LEU A 798 -4.20 -12.95 5.61
CA LEU A 798 -4.32 -14.30 5.07
C LEU A 798 -4.45 -14.28 3.54
N VAL A 799 -3.61 -15.07 2.86
CA VAL A 799 -3.68 -15.26 1.40
C VAL A 799 -4.09 -16.70 1.07
N VAL A 800 -5.13 -16.84 0.26
CA VAL A 800 -5.69 -18.13 -0.16
C VAL A 800 -5.94 -18.13 -1.67
N PRO A 801 -5.39 -19.05 -2.46
CA PRO A 801 -5.70 -19.22 -3.86
C PRO A 801 -6.79 -20.26 -4.14
N GLU A 802 -7.33 -20.15 -5.34
CA GLU A 802 -8.21 -21.10 -6.03
C GLU A 802 -7.64 -21.25 -7.45
N TYR A 803 -6.48 -21.90 -7.54
CA TYR A 803 -5.66 -21.86 -8.76
C TYR A 803 -6.32 -22.55 -9.96
N GLY A 804 -7.20 -23.52 -9.72
CA GLY A 804 -8.03 -24.14 -10.75
C GLY A 804 -8.92 -23.13 -11.49
N GLN A 805 -9.20 -21.99 -10.87
CA GLN A 805 -9.87 -20.82 -11.46
C GLN A 805 -8.90 -19.67 -11.79
N GLY A 806 -7.62 -19.79 -11.41
CA GLY A 806 -6.63 -18.73 -11.55
C GLY A 806 -6.87 -17.55 -10.59
N LEU A 807 -7.42 -17.79 -9.40
CA LEU A 807 -7.78 -16.73 -8.45
C LEU A 807 -6.89 -16.77 -7.20
N VAL A 808 -6.56 -15.59 -6.66
CA VAL A 808 -5.91 -15.42 -5.36
C VAL A 808 -6.72 -14.44 -4.51
N TYR A 809 -7.11 -14.85 -3.32
CA TYR A 809 -7.90 -14.09 -2.36
C TYR A 809 -7.00 -13.58 -1.23
N ILE A 810 -7.23 -12.33 -0.83
CA ILE A 810 -6.56 -11.70 0.31
C ILE A 810 -7.62 -11.31 1.33
N PHE A 811 -7.46 -11.77 2.56
CA PHE A 811 -8.32 -11.44 3.70
C PHE A 811 -7.51 -10.66 4.71
N HIS A 812 -7.97 -9.47 5.04
CA HIS A 812 -7.38 -8.67 6.10
C HIS A 812 -7.89 -9.12 7.46
N SER A 813 -7.01 -9.15 8.45
CA SER A 813 -7.42 -9.35 9.83
C SER A 813 -8.34 -8.23 10.30
N SER A 814 -9.32 -8.56 11.14
CA SER A 814 -10.16 -7.59 11.84
C SER A 814 -9.61 -7.28 13.25
N GLY A 815 -8.28 -7.29 13.38
CA GLY A 815 -7.57 -7.12 14.63
C GLY A 815 -7.74 -8.31 15.57
N THR A 816 -8.12 -8.05 16.83
CA THR A 816 -8.28 -9.09 17.85
C THR A 816 -9.35 -10.15 17.57
N ALA A 817 -10.22 -9.90 16.59
CA ALA A 817 -11.21 -10.86 16.12
C ALA A 817 -10.66 -11.84 15.06
N GLY A 818 -9.45 -11.60 14.53
CA GLY A 818 -8.87 -12.36 13.43
C GLY A 818 -9.64 -12.19 12.12
N ILE A 819 -9.65 -13.24 11.29
CA ILE A 819 -10.39 -13.26 10.02
C ILE A 819 -11.86 -13.62 10.29
N THR A 820 -12.76 -12.65 10.16
CA THR A 820 -14.21 -12.85 10.41
C THR A 820 -15.01 -13.16 9.14
N THR A 821 -14.39 -13.05 7.96
CA THR A 821 -15.05 -13.29 6.68
C THR A 821 -15.43 -14.76 6.52
N THR A 822 -16.63 -15.05 6.01
CA THR A 822 -17.12 -16.42 5.88
C THR A 822 -17.16 -16.98 4.46
N SER A 823 -16.80 -16.17 3.45
CA SER A 823 -16.77 -16.58 2.04
C SER A 823 -15.67 -15.87 1.27
N ALA A 824 -15.04 -16.57 0.35
CA ALA A 824 -14.00 -16.06 -0.54
C ALA A 824 -14.49 -14.91 -1.43
N GLN A 825 -15.79 -14.86 -1.74
CA GLN A 825 -16.38 -13.74 -2.50
C GLN A 825 -16.28 -12.39 -1.77
N PHE A 826 -16.14 -12.42 -0.44
CA PHE A 826 -16.00 -11.23 0.39
C PHE A 826 -14.55 -10.97 0.82
N ALA A 827 -13.57 -11.58 0.14
CA ALA A 827 -12.17 -11.23 0.33
C ALA A 827 -11.96 -9.72 0.11
N ASN A 828 -11.06 -9.13 0.89
CA ASN A 828 -10.69 -7.72 0.76
C ASN A 828 -10.09 -7.42 -0.61
N ARG A 829 -9.40 -8.41 -1.21
CA ARG A 829 -8.93 -8.37 -2.59
C ARG A 829 -9.02 -9.74 -3.25
N ILE A 830 -9.29 -9.72 -4.56
CA ILE A 830 -9.17 -10.87 -5.45
C ILE A 830 -8.23 -10.47 -6.60
N ILE A 831 -7.18 -11.25 -6.81
CA ILE A 831 -6.28 -11.14 -7.96
C ILE A 831 -6.64 -12.23 -8.96
N ILE A 832 -6.94 -11.80 -10.18
CA ILE A 832 -7.39 -12.67 -11.27
C ILE A 832 -6.21 -12.93 -12.22
N GLY A 833 -5.87 -14.20 -12.38
CA GLY A 833 -4.89 -14.70 -13.32
C GLY A 833 -5.43 -15.77 -14.25
N SER A 834 -4.52 -16.40 -14.97
CA SER A 834 -4.85 -17.46 -15.91
C SER A 834 -4.88 -18.80 -15.18
N ALA A 835 -6.06 -19.44 -15.18
CA ALA A 835 -6.19 -20.82 -14.71
C ALA A 835 -5.22 -21.73 -15.48
N ALA A 836 -5.12 -21.58 -16.82
CA ALA A 836 -4.26 -22.41 -17.67
C ALA A 836 -2.78 -22.34 -17.25
N ASP A 837 -2.34 -21.20 -16.73
CA ASP A 837 -0.98 -21.01 -16.23
C ASP A 837 -0.78 -21.54 -14.80
N GLN A 838 -1.85 -22.09 -14.19
CA GLN A 838 -1.90 -22.53 -12.79
C GLN A 838 -1.60 -21.37 -11.82
N PHE A 839 -2.08 -20.17 -12.15
CA PHE A 839 -1.88 -18.99 -11.32
C PHE A 839 -2.46 -19.18 -9.91
N GLY A 840 -1.63 -19.02 -8.89
CA GLY A 840 -2.02 -19.28 -7.50
C GLY A 840 -1.67 -20.68 -7.00
N LYS A 841 -1.01 -21.54 -7.79
CA LYS A 841 -0.64 -22.90 -7.33
C LYS A 841 0.24 -22.88 -6.07
N THR A 842 1.03 -21.84 -5.92
CA THR A 842 1.80 -21.55 -4.71
C THR A 842 1.75 -20.05 -4.44
N VAL A 843 1.69 -19.68 -3.16
CA VAL A 843 1.67 -18.31 -2.67
C VAL A 843 2.59 -18.20 -1.47
N THR A 844 3.24 -17.04 -1.31
CA THR A 844 3.97 -16.68 -0.10
C THR A 844 3.87 -15.17 0.11
N MET A 845 4.24 -14.71 1.31
CA MET A 845 4.34 -13.30 1.65
C MET A 845 5.75 -12.94 2.12
N GLY A 846 6.13 -11.68 1.97
CA GLY A 846 7.35 -11.09 2.51
C GLY A 846 7.47 -9.62 2.13
N ASP A 847 8.17 -8.82 2.93
CA ASP A 847 8.40 -7.39 2.66
C ASP A 847 9.60 -7.25 1.69
N ILE A 848 9.33 -7.38 0.39
CA ILE A 848 10.36 -7.47 -0.64
C ILE A 848 10.94 -6.08 -0.92
N ASN A 849 10.15 -5.02 -0.81
CA ASN A 849 10.62 -3.64 -1.00
C ASN A 849 11.01 -2.94 0.32
N GLY A 850 10.80 -3.56 1.48
CA GLY A 850 11.19 -3.01 2.78
C GLY A 850 10.45 -1.73 3.12
N ASP A 851 9.16 -1.64 2.79
CA ASP A 851 8.30 -0.48 3.14
C ASP A 851 7.42 -0.74 4.38
N GLY A 852 7.60 -1.91 5.01
CA GLY A 852 6.90 -2.32 6.22
C GLY A 852 5.49 -2.84 5.95
N PHE A 853 5.14 -3.17 4.70
CA PHE A 853 3.95 -3.96 4.34
C PHE A 853 4.42 -5.33 3.81
N ALA A 854 3.66 -6.39 4.08
CA ALA A 854 3.95 -7.69 3.47
C ALA A 854 3.47 -7.70 2.01
N ASP A 855 4.39 -7.99 1.07
CA ASP A 855 4.07 -8.14 -0.34
C ASP A 855 3.56 -9.56 -0.65
N VAL A 856 2.77 -9.69 -1.72
CA VAL A 856 2.19 -10.98 -2.13
C VAL A 856 2.93 -11.53 -3.34
N ILE A 857 3.46 -12.75 -3.21
CA ILE A 857 4.19 -13.45 -4.27
C ILE A 857 3.39 -14.67 -4.72
N VAL A 858 3.10 -14.77 -6.01
CA VAL A 858 2.21 -15.79 -6.59
C VAL A 858 2.91 -16.58 -7.70
N GLY A 859 2.92 -17.90 -7.59
CA GLY A 859 3.44 -18.81 -8.62
C GLY A 859 2.38 -19.20 -9.66
N ALA A 860 2.83 -19.33 -10.91
CA ALA A 860 2.08 -19.82 -12.06
C ALA A 860 2.97 -20.77 -12.89
N PRO A 861 3.24 -21.99 -12.40
CA PRO A 861 4.20 -22.92 -13.02
C PRO A 861 3.75 -23.50 -14.36
N GLY A 862 2.48 -23.38 -14.73
CA GLY A 862 1.96 -23.72 -16.06
C GLY A 862 2.18 -22.62 -17.12
N TYR A 863 2.73 -21.46 -16.74
CA TYR A 863 2.87 -20.33 -17.65
C TYR A 863 3.76 -20.65 -18.88
N GLY A 864 3.18 -20.46 -20.07
CA GLY A 864 3.83 -20.51 -21.38
C GLY A 864 4.22 -21.93 -21.83
N ALA A 865 3.98 -22.29 -23.09
CA ALA A 865 4.27 -23.64 -23.59
C ALA A 865 5.79 -23.94 -23.66
N PRO A 866 6.28 -25.10 -23.16
CA PRO A 866 5.55 -26.27 -22.64
C PRO A 866 5.48 -26.36 -21.09
N ASP A 867 5.24 -25.25 -20.38
CA ASP A 867 5.31 -25.00 -18.93
C ASP A 867 6.65 -24.40 -18.47
N ASN A 868 7.01 -23.25 -19.05
CA ASN A 868 8.22 -22.50 -18.64
C ASN A 868 8.12 -22.09 -17.17
N GLY A 869 6.93 -21.64 -16.76
CA GLY A 869 6.61 -21.17 -15.42
C GLY A 869 6.90 -19.69 -15.19
N ARG A 870 6.18 -19.08 -14.25
CA ARG A 870 6.32 -17.67 -13.87
C ARG A 870 5.97 -17.44 -12.40
N VAL A 871 6.55 -16.40 -11.82
CA VAL A 871 6.19 -15.83 -10.51
C VAL A 871 5.82 -14.36 -10.69
N TYR A 872 4.78 -13.92 -9.98
CA TYR A 872 4.25 -12.57 -9.96
C TYR A 872 4.44 -11.97 -8.57
N ILE A 873 4.95 -10.74 -8.51
CA ILE A 873 5.17 -10.02 -7.24
C ILE A 873 4.25 -8.79 -7.24
N PHE A 874 3.41 -8.69 -6.22
CA PHE A 874 2.50 -7.56 -5.98
C PHE A 874 2.93 -6.87 -4.71
N HIS A 875 3.37 -5.62 -4.85
CA HIS A 875 3.70 -4.81 -3.69
C HIS A 875 2.43 -4.32 -2.99
N SER A 876 2.47 -4.35 -1.67
CA SER A 876 1.39 -3.86 -0.83
C SER A 876 1.59 -2.40 -0.49
N SER A 877 0.51 -1.64 -0.28
CA SER A 877 0.62 -0.24 0.15
C SER A 877 -0.65 0.30 0.81
N GLY A 878 -0.47 1.08 1.87
CA GLY A 878 -1.55 1.66 2.65
C GLY A 878 -2.52 0.62 3.24
N THR A 879 -3.62 1.10 3.82
CA THR A 879 -4.64 0.24 4.46
C THR A 879 -5.41 -0.64 3.46
N ALA A 880 -5.20 -0.45 2.15
CA ALA A 880 -5.80 -1.27 1.11
C ALA A 880 -4.92 -2.47 0.72
N GLY A 881 -3.65 -2.49 1.14
CA GLY A 881 -2.69 -3.53 0.77
C GLY A 881 -2.43 -3.57 -0.74
N VAL A 882 -2.61 -4.73 -1.37
CA VAL A 882 -2.50 -4.88 -2.82
C VAL A 882 -3.66 -4.16 -3.52
N THR A 883 -3.33 -3.22 -4.41
CA THR A 883 -4.32 -2.36 -5.08
C THR A 883 -4.74 -2.82 -6.48
N THR A 884 -4.14 -3.87 -7.02
CA THR A 884 -4.46 -4.44 -8.34
C THR A 884 -5.32 -5.70 -8.22
N SER A 885 -6.14 -5.97 -9.24
CA SER A 885 -7.05 -7.14 -9.26
C SER A 885 -6.76 -8.11 -10.40
N PHE A 886 -5.69 -7.91 -11.15
CA PHE A 886 -5.33 -8.75 -12.29
C PHE A 886 -3.83 -9.01 -12.35
N SER A 887 -3.46 -10.24 -12.71
CA SER A 887 -2.08 -10.69 -12.94
C SER A 887 -1.36 -10.00 -14.11
N ALA A 888 -2.05 -9.16 -14.87
CA ALA A 888 -1.44 -8.30 -15.90
C ALA A 888 -0.76 -7.05 -15.30
N PHE A 889 -1.04 -6.72 -14.04
CA PHE A 889 -0.49 -5.55 -13.34
C PHE A 889 0.28 -5.92 -12.06
N PRO A 890 1.20 -6.88 -12.09
CA PRO A 890 2.14 -7.08 -10.99
C PRO A 890 3.17 -5.94 -11.00
N ASN A 891 3.82 -5.69 -9.87
CA ASN A 891 4.94 -4.76 -9.79
C ASN A 891 6.15 -5.33 -10.55
N SER A 892 6.36 -6.65 -10.46
CA SER A 892 7.37 -7.35 -11.25
C SER A 892 7.00 -8.80 -11.53
N THR A 893 7.68 -9.38 -12.53
CA THR A 893 7.52 -10.81 -12.88
C THR A 893 8.87 -11.49 -13.00
N LEU A 894 8.94 -12.74 -12.55
CA LEU A 894 10.09 -13.63 -12.75
C LEU A 894 9.64 -14.75 -13.68
N THR A 895 10.24 -14.86 -14.86
CA THR A 895 9.84 -15.85 -15.86
C THR A 895 10.88 -16.96 -15.98
N GLY A 896 10.43 -18.21 -16.00
CA GLY A 896 11.24 -19.40 -16.25
C GLY A 896 11.86 -19.42 -17.65
N THR A 897 12.71 -20.41 -17.90
CA THR A 897 13.42 -20.51 -19.18
C THR A 897 12.46 -20.83 -20.32
N ALA A 898 12.48 -20.00 -21.37
CA ALA A 898 11.59 -20.17 -22.53
C ALA A 898 11.86 -21.50 -23.27
N GLY A 899 10.78 -22.19 -23.65
CA GLY A 899 10.81 -23.44 -24.40
C GLY A 899 11.17 -24.66 -23.56
N THR A 900 11.06 -24.56 -22.23
CA THR A 900 11.39 -25.64 -21.29
C THR A 900 10.18 -25.98 -20.43
N ALA A 901 9.99 -27.25 -20.08
CA ALA A 901 8.91 -27.68 -19.18
C ALA A 901 9.40 -27.71 -17.72
N ASP A 902 10.16 -26.70 -17.33
CA ASP A 902 10.90 -26.68 -16.06
C ASP A 902 9.98 -26.42 -14.86
N ARG A 903 8.75 -25.92 -15.10
CA ARG A 903 7.74 -25.61 -14.10
C ARG A 903 8.26 -24.64 -13.03
N PHE A 904 8.92 -23.56 -13.46
CA PHE A 904 9.42 -22.51 -12.57
C PHE A 904 8.28 -21.89 -11.76
N GLY A 905 8.43 -21.80 -10.44
CA GLY A 905 7.37 -21.32 -9.55
C GLY A 905 6.45 -22.42 -9.03
N ASP A 906 6.87 -23.70 -9.05
CA ASP A 906 6.13 -24.80 -8.42
C ASP A 906 6.27 -24.79 -6.88
N SER A 907 7.33 -24.16 -6.36
CA SER A 907 7.57 -23.85 -4.95
C SER A 907 8.22 -22.48 -4.82
N ILE A 908 7.87 -21.72 -3.78
CA ILE A 908 8.41 -20.38 -3.51
C ILE A 908 8.62 -20.24 -2.01
N ALA A 909 9.70 -19.59 -1.59
CA ALA A 909 9.91 -19.12 -0.23
C ALA A 909 10.51 -17.70 -0.25
N ALA A 910 10.25 -16.93 0.81
CA ALA A 910 10.81 -15.59 1.00
C ALA A 910 11.56 -15.49 2.33
N GLY A 911 12.65 -14.71 2.36
CA GLY A 911 13.47 -14.46 3.55
C GLY A 911 14.78 -13.75 3.18
N ASP A 912 15.53 -13.25 4.16
CA ASP A 912 16.72 -12.43 3.93
C ASP A 912 17.96 -13.33 3.69
N ILE A 913 18.05 -13.90 2.49
CA ILE A 913 19.09 -14.89 2.13
C ILE A 913 20.49 -14.27 2.09
N ASN A 914 20.57 -12.95 1.92
CA ASN A 914 21.83 -12.24 1.79
C ASN A 914 22.23 -11.42 3.05
N GLY A 915 21.33 -11.22 4.00
CA GLY A 915 21.57 -10.51 5.26
C GLY A 915 21.57 -8.97 5.12
N ASP A 916 21.03 -8.41 4.03
CA ASP A 916 20.98 -6.97 3.80
C ASP A 916 19.81 -6.28 4.53
N GLY A 917 18.84 -7.06 5.02
CA GLY A 917 17.66 -6.61 5.75
C GLY A 917 16.40 -6.50 4.89
N PHE A 918 16.42 -6.90 3.63
CA PHE A 918 15.24 -7.00 2.76
C PHE A 918 14.94 -8.47 2.46
N ALA A 919 13.66 -8.82 2.33
CA ALA A 919 13.31 -10.19 1.98
C ALA A 919 13.66 -10.48 0.51
N ASP A 920 14.40 -11.56 0.29
CA ASP A 920 14.72 -12.12 -1.01
C ASP A 920 13.70 -13.22 -1.38
N VAL A 921 13.68 -13.63 -2.65
CA VAL A 921 12.77 -14.69 -3.14
C VAL A 921 13.55 -15.89 -3.69
N VAL A 922 13.19 -17.08 -3.22
CA VAL A 922 13.69 -18.37 -3.70
C VAL A 922 12.60 -19.07 -4.50
N VAL A 923 12.89 -19.46 -5.73
CA VAL A 923 11.92 -20.09 -6.65
C VAL A 923 12.40 -21.47 -7.09
N GLY A 924 11.59 -22.50 -6.89
CA GLY A 924 11.84 -23.86 -7.34
C GLY A 924 11.34 -24.14 -8.76
N ALA A 925 12.12 -24.95 -9.49
CA ALA A 925 11.80 -25.50 -10.80
C ALA A 925 12.12 -27.01 -10.79
N PRO A 926 11.31 -27.84 -10.10
CA PRO A 926 11.62 -29.26 -9.85
C PRO A 926 11.66 -30.11 -11.12
N SER A 927 11.06 -29.65 -12.23
CA SER A 927 11.09 -30.34 -13.52
C SER A 927 12.30 -30.03 -14.39
N TYR A 928 13.17 -29.10 -13.95
CA TYR A 928 14.37 -28.70 -14.68
C TYR A 928 15.19 -29.90 -15.19
N ASN A 929 15.47 -29.92 -16.49
CA ASN A 929 16.35 -30.89 -17.16
C ASN A 929 16.06 -32.36 -16.79
N GLY A 930 14.87 -32.85 -17.15
CA GLY A 930 14.46 -34.23 -16.86
C GLY A 930 14.20 -34.47 -15.37
N SER A 931 13.61 -33.48 -14.71
CA SER A 931 13.34 -33.48 -13.26
C SER A 931 14.58 -33.61 -12.38
N ARG A 932 15.77 -33.24 -12.87
CA ARG A 932 16.94 -33.03 -12.02
C ARG A 932 16.66 -31.96 -10.96
N GLY A 933 15.90 -30.94 -11.33
CA GLY A 933 15.42 -29.89 -10.43
C GLY A 933 16.46 -28.80 -10.17
N ARG A 934 15.96 -27.59 -9.90
CA ARG A 934 16.77 -26.39 -9.67
C ARG A 934 16.02 -25.41 -8.77
N ILE A 935 16.77 -24.62 -7.99
CA ILE A 935 16.26 -23.41 -7.33
C ILE A 935 16.98 -22.17 -7.87
N TYR A 936 16.28 -21.05 -7.90
CA TYR A 936 16.78 -19.74 -8.31
C TYR A 936 16.56 -18.74 -7.17
N ILE A 937 17.54 -17.88 -6.92
CA ILE A 937 17.50 -16.88 -5.86
C ILE A 937 17.52 -15.50 -6.51
N PHE A 938 16.57 -14.65 -6.11
CA PHE A 938 16.43 -13.27 -6.55
C PHE A 938 16.54 -12.38 -5.32
N HIS A 939 17.58 -11.56 -5.30
CA HIS A 939 17.78 -10.62 -4.18
C HIS A 939 16.95 -9.36 -4.38
N SER A 940 16.43 -8.81 -3.30
CA SER A 940 15.82 -7.49 -3.32
C SER A 940 16.86 -6.41 -3.67
N ALA A 941 16.42 -5.37 -4.40
CA ALA A 941 17.20 -4.15 -4.64
C ALA A 941 16.82 -3.03 -3.66
N GLY A 942 16.46 -3.39 -2.42
CA GLY A 942 16.00 -2.47 -1.38
C GLY A 942 14.59 -1.94 -1.68
N ALA A 943 14.39 -0.62 -1.53
CA ALA A 943 13.11 0.06 -1.80
C ALA A 943 12.52 -0.17 -3.20
N ALA A 944 13.36 -0.55 -4.17
CA ALA A 944 12.89 -0.89 -5.52
C ALA A 944 12.29 -2.31 -5.62
N GLY A 945 12.46 -3.13 -4.59
CA GLY A 945 12.07 -4.54 -4.56
C GLY A 945 12.86 -5.38 -5.56
N ILE A 946 12.26 -6.47 -6.04
CA ILE A 946 12.84 -7.35 -7.05
C ILE A 946 12.40 -6.91 -8.44
N ALA A 947 13.38 -6.69 -9.34
CA ALA A 947 13.11 -6.30 -10.71
C ALA A 947 12.56 -7.45 -11.56
N THR A 948 11.80 -7.11 -12.61
CA THR A 948 11.34 -8.09 -13.60
C THR A 948 12.53 -8.76 -14.27
N ALA A 949 12.52 -10.10 -14.30
CA ALA A 949 13.61 -10.90 -14.84
C ALA A 949 13.10 -12.15 -15.56
N ALA A 950 13.91 -12.66 -16.49
CA ALA A 950 13.70 -13.95 -17.15
C ALA A 950 14.97 -14.79 -17.03
N VAL A 951 14.85 -16.03 -16.56
CA VAL A 951 16.01 -16.91 -16.39
C VAL A 951 16.32 -17.67 -17.67
N THR A 952 17.60 -17.74 -18.01
CA THR A 952 18.10 -18.56 -19.13
C THR A 952 18.47 -19.97 -18.66
N ALA A 953 18.71 -20.89 -19.59
CA ALA A 953 19.15 -22.26 -19.26
C ALA A 953 20.44 -22.30 -18.41
N GLY A 954 21.33 -21.32 -18.59
CA GLY A 954 22.55 -21.13 -17.81
C GLY A 954 22.34 -20.43 -16.45
N GLY A 955 21.09 -20.08 -16.12
CA GLY A 955 20.69 -19.42 -14.88
C GLY A 955 20.90 -17.90 -14.84
N ALA A 956 21.40 -17.29 -15.92
CA ALA A 956 21.45 -15.84 -16.02
C ALA A 956 20.05 -15.24 -15.95
N GLY A 957 19.87 -14.16 -15.19
CA GLY A 957 18.58 -13.55 -14.86
C GLY A 957 18.23 -13.67 -13.38
N ALA A 958 18.74 -14.69 -12.67
CA ALA A 958 18.73 -14.78 -11.22
C ALA A 958 20.07 -14.33 -10.63
N ASN A 959 20.09 -13.92 -9.36
CA ASN A 959 21.33 -13.57 -8.65
C ASN A 959 22.20 -14.81 -8.42
N SER A 960 21.57 -15.93 -8.07
CA SER A 960 22.25 -17.22 -7.98
C SER A 960 21.27 -18.39 -8.20
N PHE A 961 21.79 -19.59 -8.39
CA PHE A 961 20.99 -20.82 -8.49
C PHE A 961 21.74 -22.04 -7.94
N ARG A 962 21.00 -23.11 -7.63
CA ARG A 962 21.53 -24.43 -7.27
C ARG A 962 20.75 -25.51 -8.02
N THR A 963 21.44 -26.56 -8.47
CA THR A 963 20.85 -27.67 -9.24
C THR A 963 21.03 -28.97 -8.47
N GLY A 964 20.05 -29.88 -8.55
CA GLY A 964 20.12 -31.20 -7.92
C GLY A 964 21.37 -32.00 -8.33
N GLY A 965 21.81 -32.89 -7.44
CA GLY A 965 23.06 -33.65 -7.61
C GLY A 965 22.99 -34.65 -8.78
N LEU A 966 21.89 -35.39 -8.85
CA LEU A 966 21.62 -36.46 -9.82
C LEU A 966 20.37 -36.14 -10.68
N PRO A 967 20.20 -36.81 -11.83
CA PRO A 967 18.96 -36.72 -12.62
C PRO A 967 17.73 -37.19 -11.83
N SER A 968 16.56 -36.63 -12.16
CA SER A 968 15.25 -37.04 -11.62
C SER A 968 15.04 -36.88 -10.10
N GLU A 969 15.94 -36.19 -9.38
CA GLU A 969 15.81 -35.94 -7.94
C GLU A 969 14.61 -35.06 -7.53
N LYS A 970 14.04 -34.29 -8.47
CA LYS A 970 13.05 -33.24 -8.22
C LYS A 970 13.54 -32.22 -7.19
N PHE A 971 14.81 -31.85 -7.24
CA PHE A 971 15.37 -30.83 -6.35
C PHE A 971 14.62 -29.49 -6.50
N GLY A 972 14.23 -28.87 -5.38
CA GLY A 972 13.37 -27.69 -5.38
C GLY A 972 11.87 -28.01 -5.37
N PHE A 973 11.49 -29.24 -5.04
CA PHE A 973 10.08 -29.64 -4.93
C PHE A 973 9.39 -28.95 -3.75
N SER A 974 10.08 -28.81 -2.62
CA SER A 974 9.63 -28.07 -1.44
C SER A 974 10.76 -27.19 -0.93
N LEU A 975 10.40 -26.03 -0.35
CA LEU A 975 11.33 -25.01 0.11
C LEU A 975 10.90 -24.51 1.49
N ALA A 976 11.89 -24.26 2.35
CA ALA A 976 11.71 -23.54 3.61
C ALA A 976 12.95 -22.69 3.87
N VAL A 977 12.75 -21.54 4.50
CA VAL A 977 13.80 -20.57 4.82
C VAL A 977 13.82 -20.33 6.32
N GLY A 978 15.01 -20.17 6.88
CA GLY A 978 15.21 -19.82 8.29
C GLY A 978 16.66 -19.96 8.71
N ASN A 979 17.01 -19.44 9.88
CA ASN A 979 18.38 -19.33 10.33
C ASN A 979 18.90 -20.62 11.00
N ILE A 980 19.37 -21.57 10.19
CA ILE A 980 19.80 -22.91 10.62
C ILE A 980 21.17 -22.87 11.31
N ASN A 981 22.03 -21.93 10.94
CA ASN A 981 23.39 -21.81 11.48
C ASN A 981 23.59 -20.66 12.48
N GLY A 982 22.56 -19.88 12.78
CA GLY A 982 22.62 -18.71 13.67
C GLY A 982 23.38 -17.51 13.09
N GLY A 983 23.50 -17.43 11.76
CA GLY A 983 24.11 -16.33 11.02
C GLY A 983 23.23 -15.08 10.95
N VAL A 984 23.66 -14.09 10.18
CA VAL A 984 22.89 -12.85 9.93
C VAL A 984 21.93 -12.94 8.74
N ALA A 985 22.10 -13.97 7.92
CA ALA A 985 21.29 -14.23 6.74
C ALA A 985 20.49 -15.52 6.98
N ASP A 986 19.31 -15.60 6.38
CA ASP A 986 18.51 -16.81 6.43
C ASP A 986 19.10 -17.91 5.52
N ASP A 987 18.96 -19.15 5.96
CA ASP A 987 19.40 -20.34 5.25
C ASP A 987 18.22 -21.01 4.53
N ILE A 988 18.50 -21.91 3.59
CA ILE A 988 17.48 -22.58 2.78
C ILE A 988 17.54 -24.09 2.99
N ALA A 989 16.40 -24.70 3.32
CA ALA A 989 16.16 -26.13 3.21
C ALA A 989 15.41 -26.46 1.91
N VAL A 990 15.89 -27.47 1.17
CA VAL A 990 15.37 -27.82 -0.17
C VAL A 990 15.06 -29.31 -0.24
N GLY A 991 13.80 -29.63 -0.52
CA GLY A 991 13.35 -31.00 -0.75
C GLY A 991 13.73 -31.55 -2.12
N ALA A 992 14.16 -32.80 -2.16
CA ALA A 992 14.47 -33.57 -3.35
C ALA A 992 13.88 -35.00 -3.24
N PRO A 993 12.55 -35.15 -3.25
CA PRO A 993 11.87 -36.41 -2.98
C PRO A 993 12.14 -37.50 -4.02
N GLY A 994 12.57 -37.13 -5.23
CA GLY A 994 12.93 -38.05 -6.30
C GLY A 994 14.32 -38.65 -6.17
N PHE A 995 15.10 -38.31 -5.13
CA PHE A 995 16.47 -38.78 -4.99
C PHE A 995 16.57 -40.31 -4.94
N ASP A 996 17.41 -40.88 -5.81
CA ASP A 996 17.68 -42.32 -5.87
C ASP A 996 18.88 -42.68 -4.98
N PHE A 997 18.69 -43.60 -4.04
CA PHE A 997 19.77 -44.06 -3.18
C PHE A 997 20.47 -45.29 -3.77
N ILE A 998 21.79 -45.23 -3.93
CA ILE A 998 22.59 -46.32 -4.49
C ILE A 998 23.47 -46.90 -3.38
N ASN A 999 23.34 -48.21 -3.13
CA ASN A 999 24.23 -48.94 -2.23
C ASN A 999 24.74 -50.24 -2.90
N GLY A 1000 25.53 -51.03 -2.17
CA GLY A 1000 26.08 -52.30 -2.66
C GLY A 1000 25.03 -53.35 -3.09
N ASN A 1001 23.73 -53.11 -2.84
CA ASN A 1001 22.61 -53.97 -3.17
C ASN A 1001 21.71 -53.37 -4.29
N GLY A 1002 22.20 -52.39 -5.04
CA GLY A 1002 21.52 -51.78 -6.21
C GLY A 1002 20.85 -50.43 -5.92
N THR A 1003 20.25 -49.83 -6.95
CA THR A 1003 19.53 -48.55 -6.89
C THR A 1003 18.17 -48.69 -6.23
N LYS A 1004 17.85 -47.78 -5.33
CA LYS A 1004 16.55 -47.65 -4.66
C LYS A 1004 15.91 -46.32 -5.11
N PRO A 1005 14.88 -46.36 -5.98
CA PRO A 1005 14.34 -45.15 -6.57
C PRO A 1005 13.56 -44.29 -5.55
N ASN A 1006 13.48 -42.97 -5.71
CA ASN A 1006 12.64 -42.09 -4.88
C ASN A 1006 12.85 -42.25 -3.35
N TRP A 1007 14.08 -42.53 -2.93
CA TRP A 1007 14.47 -42.56 -1.52
C TRP A 1007 14.23 -41.21 -0.84
N GLY A 1008 14.46 -40.14 -1.60
CA GLY A 1008 14.31 -38.76 -1.16
C GLY A 1008 15.49 -38.27 -0.31
N ARG A 1009 15.68 -36.96 -0.31
CA ARG A 1009 16.75 -36.24 0.38
C ARG A 1009 16.30 -34.80 0.66
N ILE A 1010 16.87 -34.21 1.69
CA ILE A 1010 16.81 -32.76 1.92
C ILE A 1010 18.21 -32.18 1.79
N TYR A 1011 18.33 -31.04 1.13
CA TYR A 1011 19.54 -30.24 1.04
C TYR A 1011 19.40 -29.02 1.94
N ALA A 1012 20.49 -28.57 2.54
CA ALA A 1012 20.55 -27.26 3.18
C ALA A 1012 21.72 -26.44 2.66
N TYR A 1013 21.45 -25.15 2.44
CA TYR A 1013 22.41 -24.16 1.98
C TYR A 1013 22.37 -22.96 2.90
N TYR A 1014 23.53 -22.51 3.34
CA TYR A 1014 23.59 -21.36 4.22
C TYR A 1014 23.63 -20.04 3.46
N GLY A 1015 22.89 -19.04 3.93
CA GLY A 1015 22.91 -17.67 3.45
C GLY A 1015 24.22 -16.95 3.79
N SER A 1016 24.50 -15.85 3.08
CA SER A 1016 25.67 -14.99 3.30
C SER A 1016 25.53 -13.67 2.56
N GLY A 1017 26.34 -12.67 2.90
CA GLY A 1017 26.42 -11.38 2.17
C GLY A 1017 26.69 -11.46 0.66
N THR A 1018 27.01 -12.65 0.13
CA THR A 1018 27.20 -12.90 -1.31
C THR A 1018 26.15 -13.86 -1.90
N GLY A 1019 25.08 -14.16 -1.16
CA GLY A 1019 24.10 -15.21 -1.45
C GLY A 1019 24.46 -16.53 -0.77
N LEU A 1020 24.22 -17.66 -1.43
CA LEU A 1020 24.41 -18.98 -0.80
C LEU A 1020 25.87 -19.46 -0.75
N THR A 1021 26.25 -20.05 0.38
CA THR A 1021 27.52 -20.76 0.57
C THR A 1021 27.69 -21.95 -0.39
N ALA A 1022 28.94 -22.35 -0.64
CA ALA A 1022 29.28 -23.46 -1.54
C ALA A 1022 29.13 -24.84 -0.87
N THR A 1023 29.22 -24.91 0.46
CA THR A 1023 29.11 -26.16 1.21
C THR A 1023 27.68 -26.69 1.10
N THR A 1024 27.56 -27.96 0.73
CA THR A 1024 26.25 -28.63 0.62
C THR A 1024 26.07 -29.56 1.81
N HIS A 1025 25.01 -29.32 2.58
CA HIS A 1025 24.59 -30.20 3.66
C HIS A 1025 23.44 -31.07 3.16
N THR A 1026 23.50 -32.39 3.39
CA THR A 1026 22.46 -33.30 2.93
C THR A 1026 21.97 -34.22 4.01
N LEU A 1027 20.66 -34.43 4.01
CA LEU A 1027 19.97 -35.40 4.83
C LEU A 1027 19.52 -36.58 3.98
N THR A 1028 20.02 -37.77 4.29
CA THR A 1028 19.52 -39.02 3.70
C THR A 1028 19.24 -40.08 4.74
N ASN A 1029 18.21 -40.88 4.47
CA ASN A 1029 17.85 -42.02 5.29
C ASN A 1029 18.89 -43.15 5.17
N THR A 1030 19.89 -43.03 6.05
CA THR A 1030 21.10 -43.85 6.25
C THR A 1030 20.99 -45.21 6.94
N THR A 1031 20.21 -45.28 8.01
CA THR A 1031 20.49 -46.21 9.11
C THR A 1031 19.54 -47.38 9.21
N GLY A 1032 20.10 -48.59 9.28
CA GLY A 1032 19.71 -49.66 10.20
C GLY A 1032 18.36 -50.37 9.99
N ASP A 1033 17.41 -49.77 9.30
CA ASP A 1033 16.16 -50.40 8.87
C ASP A 1033 16.50 -51.36 7.71
N ALA A 1034 17.05 -52.53 8.06
CA ALA A 1034 17.45 -53.55 7.10
C ALA A 1034 16.28 -53.92 6.16
N PRO A 1035 16.53 -54.08 4.85
CA PRO A 1035 15.49 -54.49 3.90
C PRO A 1035 14.96 -55.87 4.29
N VAL A 1036 13.70 -55.96 4.72
CA VAL A 1036 13.02 -57.26 4.83
C VAL A 1036 12.59 -57.67 3.43
N ALA A 1037 13.41 -58.48 2.80
CA ALA A 1037 13.14 -59.30 1.61
C ALA A 1037 12.75 -58.58 0.29
N ALA A 1038 13.11 -59.23 -0.82
CA ALA A 1038 12.88 -58.75 -2.17
C ALA A 1038 11.37 -58.61 -2.48
N GLY A 1039 10.92 -57.41 -2.86
CA GLY A 1039 9.57 -57.20 -3.37
C GLY A 1039 8.99 -55.83 -3.02
N VAL A 1040 8.89 -55.47 -1.74
CA VAL A 1040 8.42 -54.17 -1.21
C VAL A 1040 8.85 -54.14 0.27
N PRO A 1041 9.92 -53.42 0.72
CA PRO A 1041 9.72 -52.19 1.54
C PRO A 1041 10.93 -51.19 1.63
N GLY A 1042 10.65 -49.89 1.88
CA GLY A 1042 11.63 -48.82 2.25
C GLY A 1042 12.18 -47.95 1.10
N GLY A 1043 12.08 -48.43 -0.15
CA GLY A 1043 12.73 -47.83 -1.31
C GLY A 1043 11.90 -46.87 -2.16
N ALA A 1044 11.05 -46.04 -1.55
CA ALA A 1044 10.32 -44.95 -2.21
C ALA A 1044 9.73 -43.94 -1.19
N ALA A 1045 10.41 -43.72 -0.06
CA ALA A 1045 9.87 -42.95 1.06
C ALA A 1045 9.65 -41.47 0.76
N GLN A 1046 10.33 -40.93 -0.26
CA GLN A 1046 10.25 -39.55 -0.72
C GLN A 1046 10.51 -38.52 0.38
N LEU A 1047 11.57 -38.73 1.18
CA LEU A 1047 12.03 -37.73 2.15
C LEU A 1047 12.28 -36.37 1.46
N GLY A 1048 11.82 -35.29 2.07
CA GLY A 1048 11.85 -33.94 1.47
C GLY A 1048 10.63 -33.66 0.61
N TYR A 1049 9.56 -34.44 0.76
CA TYR A 1049 8.26 -34.11 0.16
C TYR A 1049 7.74 -32.78 0.69
N THR A 1050 7.81 -32.62 2.01
CA THR A 1050 7.62 -31.36 2.72
C THR A 1050 8.88 -31.06 3.52
N VAL A 1051 9.20 -29.78 3.68
CA VAL A 1051 10.30 -29.29 4.51
C VAL A 1051 9.81 -28.10 5.32
N ALA A 1052 10.29 -27.97 6.55
CA ALA A 1052 10.08 -26.82 7.41
C ALA A 1052 11.36 -26.53 8.20
N VAL A 1053 11.52 -25.29 8.64
CA VAL A 1053 12.67 -24.81 9.41
C VAL A 1053 12.17 -24.06 10.63
N ALA A 1054 12.53 -24.52 11.84
CA ALA A 1054 12.19 -23.88 13.11
C ALA A 1054 13.00 -24.51 14.25
N ASP A 1055 13.20 -23.79 15.36
CA ASP A 1055 13.87 -24.31 16.54
C ASP A 1055 12.93 -25.21 17.36
N VAL A 1056 12.89 -26.50 17.03
CA VAL A 1056 12.11 -27.51 17.76
C VAL A 1056 12.91 -28.10 18.94
N SER A 1057 14.21 -27.81 19.00
CA SER A 1057 15.11 -28.30 20.03
C SER A 1057 15.19 -27.40 21.27
N GLY A 1058 14.84 -26.12 21.11
CA GLY A 1058 14.93 -25.06 22.12
C GLY A 1058 16.35 -24.54 22.34
N ASP A 1059 17.26 -24.76 21.38
CA ASP A 1059 18.67 -24.39 21.51
C ASP A 1059 19.00 -22.99 20.96
N GLY A 1060 17.99 -22.30 20.40
CA GLY A 1060 18.09 -20.97 19.82
C GLY A 1060 18.49 -20.96 18.34
N PHE A 1061 18.62 -22.12 17.70
CA PHE A 1061 18.98 -22.26 16.30
C PHE A 1061 17.90 -23.04 15.55
N ALA A 1062 17.64 -22.68 14.30
CA ALA A 1062 16.58 -23.36 13.57
C ALA A 1062 17.00 -24.78 13.14
N ASP A 1063 16.11 -25.73 13.34
CA ASP A 1063 16.27 -27.13 12.96
C ASP A 1063 15.60 -27.38 11.61
N VAL A 1064 15.91 -28.52 10.98
CA VAL A 1064 15.27 -28.92 9.72
C VAL A 1064 14.36 -30.12 9.94
N ILE A 1065 13.10 -29.95 9.55
CA ILE A 1065 12.05 -30.95 9.67
C ILE A 1065 11.62 -31.38 8.27
N GLY A 1066 11.54 -32.69 8.04
CA GLY A 1066 11.28 -33.28 6.73
C GLY A 1066 10.19 -34.35 6.75
N GLY A 1067 9.26 -34.27 5.82
CA GLY A 1067 8.24 -35.30 5.58
C GLY A 1067 8.67 -36.37 4.58
N ALA A 1068 8.32 -37.61 4.88
CA ALA A 1068 8.51 -38.81 4.05
C ALA A 1068 7.19 -39.60 4.00
N PRO A 1069 6.22 -39.19 3.17
CA PRO A 1069 4.84 -39.66 3.24
C PRO A 1069 4.65 -41.15 2.91
N TYR A 1070 5.61 -41.74 2.20
CA TYR A 1070 5.53 -43.12 1.74
C TYR A 1070 6.47 -44.06 2.49
N PHE A 1071 6.93 -43.63 3.66
CA PHE A 1071 7.71 -44.47 4.56
C PHE A 1071 6.90 -45.69 5.05
N ILE A 1072 7.58 -46.84 5.17
CA ILE A 1072 7.04 -48.12 5.66
C ILE A 1072 8.05 -48.71 6.67
N GLN A 1073 7.59 -49.07 7.87
CA GLN A 1073 8.45 -49.62 8.91
C GLN A 1073 8.78 -51.12 8.69
N VAL A 1074 10.04 -51.49 8.95
CA VAL A 1074 10.57 -52.87 8.88
C VAL A 1074 9.87 -53.79 9.89
N GLY A 1075 9.43 -54.97 9.45
CA GLY A 1075 8.81 -56.00 10.30
C GLY A 1075 7.29 -55.94 10.44
N ASN A 1076 6.62 -55.02 9.73
CA ASN A 1076 5.17 -54.94 9.68
C ASN A 1076 4.59 -55.95 8.66
N PRO A 1077 3.72 -56.90 9.07
CA PRO A 1077 3.10 -57.86 8.15
C PRO A 1077 2.09 -57.20 7.18
N ASN A 1078 1.65 -55.97 7.44
CA ASN A 1078 0.76 -55.19 6.57
C ASN A 1078 1.59 -54.18 5.74
N VAL A 1079 1.47 -54.21 4.42
CA VAL A 1079 2.21 -53.37 3.44
C VAL A 1079 1.79 -51.87 3.44
N ASN A 1080 1.20 -51.37 4.52
CA ASN A 1080 0.54 -50.07 4.54
C ASN A 1080 1.54 -48.91 4.70
N ARG A 1081 1.36 -47.85 3.88
CA ARG A 1081 2.18 -46.62 3.89
C ARG A 1081 1.86 -45.79 5.14
N GLN A 1082 2.71 -45.87 6.17
CA GLN A 1082 2.53 -45.15 7.44
C GLN A 1082 3.00 -43.69 7.35
N GLY A 1083 3.99 -43.42 6.50
CA GLY A 1083 4.63 -42.11 6.46
C GLY A 1083 5.46 -41.80 7.71
N ARG A 1084 6.33 -40.79 7.61
CA ARG A 1084 7.23 -40.38 8.69
C ARG A 1084 7.55 -38.88 8.60
N ILE A 1085 7.68 -38.23 9.75
CA ILE A 1085 8.34 -36.93 9.91
C ILE A 1085 9.67 -37.15 10.61
N ILE A 1086 10.71 -36.42 10.21
CA ILE A 1086 12.02 -36.45 10.83
C ILE A 1086 12.43 -35.01 11.15
N ALA A 1087 12.79 -34.74 12.40
CA ALA A 1087 13.40 -33.48 12.83
C ALA A 1087 14.89 -33.69 13.12
N LEU A 1088 15.74 -32.81 12.58
CA LEU A 1088 17.17 -32.83 12.80
C LEU A 1088 17.63 -31.55 13.42
N PHE A 1089 18.23 -31.72 14.59
CA PHE A 1089 18.70 -30.59 15.37
C PHE A 1089 19.97 -30.02 14.77
N SER A 1090 20.03 -28.70 14.74
CA SER A 1090 21.25 -27.97 14.44
C SER A 1090 22.33 -28.31 15.51
N ALA A 1091 23.60 -28.13 15.18
CA ALA A 1091 24.70 -28.23 16.14
C ALA A 1091 25.12 -26.84 16.65
N GLY A 1092 24.14 -25.96 16.89
CA GLY A 1092 24.36 -24.55 17.20
C GLY A 1092 24.99 -23.77 16.05
N ALA A 1093 25.96 -22.89 16.34
CA ALA A 1093 26.63 -22.03 15.34
C ALA A 1093 27.40 -22.80 14.24
N GLY A 1094 27.56 -24.13 14.38
CA GLY A 1094 28.08 -25.00 13.31
C GLY A 1094 27.03 -25.40 12.26
N GLY A 1095 25.77 -25.02 12.47
CA GLY A 1095 24.63 -25.43 11.65
C GLY A 1095 24.38 -26.93 11.68
N MET A 1096 23.73 -27.45 10.64
CA MET A 1096 23.55 -28.89 10.45
C MET A 1096 24.82 -29.59 9.95
N GLY A 1097 25.13 -30.76 10.54
CA GLY A 1097 26.13 -31.69 9.99
C GLY A 1097 25.58 -32.54 8.83
N ASN A 1098 26.47 -33.15 8.04
CA ASN A 1098 26.08 -34.21 7.10
C ASN A 1098 25.70 -35.48 7.89
N VAL A 1099 24.41 -35.66 8.19
CA VAL A 1099 23.95 -36.79 9.00
C VAL A 1099 23.21 -37.82 8.14
N THR A 1100 23.83 -38.99 8.05
CA THR A 1100 23.28 -40.27 7.62
C THR A 1100 22.46 -40.81 8.79
N LEU A 1101 21.16 -40.46 8.90
CA LEU A 1101 20.24 -40.66 10.05
C LEU A 1101 20.82 -41.33 11.34
N GLY A 1102 21.64 -40.65 12.14
CA GLY A 1102 22.05 -41.15 13.48
C GLY A 1102 23.24 -40.33 14.01
N ALA A 1103 23.23 -39.72 15.19
CA ALA A 1103 22.78 -40.24 16.49
C ALA A 1103 21.91 -39.27 17.35
N ALA A 1104 21.36 -38.20 16.77
CA ALA A 1104 20.62 -37.15 17.50
C ALA A 1104 19.35 -36.62 16.78
N HIS A 1105 18.69 -37.42 15.93
CA HIS A 1105 17.45 -37.03 15.24
C HIS A 1105 16.19 -37.49 15.98
N ARG A 1106 15.07 -36.79 15.80
CA ARG A 1106 13.73 -37.23 16.22
C ARG A 1106 12.93 -37.72 15.02
N SER A 1107 12.05 -38.70 15.23
CA SER A 1107 11.16 -39.18 14.18
C SER A 1107 9.77 -39.51 14.71
N ILE A 1108 8.75 -39.02 14.01
CA ILE A 1108 7.33 -39.35 14.22
C ILE A 1108 6.93 -40.30 13.09
N THR A 1109 6.39 -41.47 13.42
CA THR A 1109 5.94 -42.46 12.41
C THR A 1109 4.43 -42.67 12.55
N GLY A 1110 3.72 -42.72 11.43
CA GLY A 1110 2.27 -42.93 11.43
C GLY A 1110 1.87 -44.28 12.05
N LEU A 1111 0.63 -44.34 12.57
CA LEU A 1111 0.12 -45.53 13.26
C LEU A 1111 -0.13 -46.71 12.31
N ASN A 1112 0.03 -47.92 12.84
CA ASN A 1112 -0.30 -49.17 12.16
C ASN A 1112 -1.82 -49.43 12.18
N ALA A 1113 -2.60 -48.69 11.38
CA ALA A 1113 -4.00 -49.04 11.16
C ALA A 1113 -4.14 -50.01 9.98
N ALA A 1114 -5.05 -50.98 10.10
CA ALA A 1114 -5.49 -51.82 8.98
C ALA A 1114 -6.00 -50.98 7.78
N ASP A 1115 -6.36 -49.72 8.04
CA ASP A 1115 -7.02 -48.79 7.12
C ASP A 1115 -6.09 -47.72 6.48
N GLY A 1116 -4.78 -47.73 6.77
CA GLY A 1116 -3.78 -46.96 6.01
C GLY A 1116 -3.69 -45.45 6.27
N GLN A 1117 -3.78 -44.97 7.52
CA GLN A 1117 -3.54 -43.56 7.85
C GLN A 1117 -2.04 -43.20 7.78
N GLY A 1118 -1.64 -42.41 6.78
CA GLY A 1118 -0.28 -41.94 6.56
C GLY A 1118 -0.06 -40.49 7.03
N ILE A 1119 1.19 -40.12 7.35
CA ILE A 1119 1.63 -38.75 7.70
C ILE A 1119 2.76 -38.24 6.79
N GLY A 1120 3.04 -36.95 6.78
CA GLY A 1120 4.21 -36.38 6.07
C GLY A 1120 3.93 -35.76 4.70
N LEU A 1121 2.67 -35.70 4.29
CA LEU A 1121 2.25 -34.91 3.12
C LEU A 1121 2.13 -33.42 3.42
N THR A 1122 1.97 -33.05 4.69
CA THR A 1122 1.83 -31.68 5.17
C THR A 1122 2.53 -31.53 6.50
N LEU A 1123 3.09 -30.35 6.73
CA LEU A 1123 3.97 -30.04 7.84
C LEU A 1123 3.91 -28.53 8.11
N GLY A 1124 3.54 -28.16 9.33
CA GLY A 1124 3.74 -26.82 9.87
C GLY A 1124 4.57 -26.91 11.14
N VAL A 1125 5.41 -25.91 11.41
CA VAL A 1125 6.24 -25.88 12.62
C VAL A 1125 6.25 -24.47 13.19
N LYS A 1126 5.77 -24.30 14.43
CA LYS A 1126 5.68 -23.00 15.12
C LYS A 1126 5.42 -23.23 16.61
N ASP A 1127 5.89 -22.32 17.47
CA ASP A 1127 5.59 -22.35 18.90
C ASP A 1127 4.11 -21.95 19.14
N LEU A 1128 3.26 -22.93 19.42
CA LEU A 1128 1.83 -22.75 19.65
C LEU A 1128 1.51 -22.58 21.14
N ASN A 1129 2.35 -23.13 22.02
CA ASN A 1129 2.12 -23.19 23.46
C ASN A 1129 2.85 -22.07 24.24
N LEU A 1130 3.77 -21.35 23.60
CA LEU A 1130 4.63 -20.27 24.09
C LEU A 1130 5.69 -20.73 25.13
N ASP A 1131 6.20 -21.94 25.00
CA ASP A 1131 7.29 -22.46 25.83
C ASP A 1131 8.69 -22.12 25.29
N GLY A 1132 8.77 -21.47 24.13
CA GLY A 1132 10.00 -21.07 23.48
C GLY A 1132 10.59 -22.13 22.54
N MET A 1133 9.93 -23.27 22.37
CA MET A 1133 10.24 -24.31 21.39
C MET A 1133 9.14 -24.34 20.32
N ALA A 1134 9.52 -24.62 19.08
CA ALA A 1134 8.53 -24.79 18.03
C ALA A 1134 7.84 -26.15 18.14
N ASP A 1135 6.51 -26.16 17.98
CA ASP A 1135 5.69 -27.37 17.96
C ASP A 1135 5.49 -27.87 16.52
N ILE A 1136 5.29 -29.17 16.34
CA ILE A 1136 5.09 -29.79 15.02
C ILE A 1136 3.60 -30.05 14.78
N VAL A 1137 3.06 -29.52 13.69
CA VAL A 1137 1.68 -29.71 13.24
C VAL A 1137 1.65 -30.55 11.96
N ILE A 1138 0.90 -31.64 11.97
CA ILE A 1138 0.76 -32.53 10.82
C ILE A 1138 -0.70 -32.90 10.57
N ALA A 1139 -1.05 -33.23 9.34
CA ALA A 1139 -2.31 -33.89 9.04
C ALA A 1139 -2.10 -35.38 8.76
N THR A 1140 -3.07 -36.19 9.19
CA THR A 1140 -3.18 -37.60 8.81
C THR A 1140 -4.09 -37.72 7.59
N VAL A 1141 -3.70 -38.59 6.65
CA VAL A 1141 -4.48 -38.90 5.45
C VAL A 1141 -4.73 -40.39 5.33
N GLN A 1142 -5.96 -40.80 5.03
CA GLN A 1142 -6.26 -42.20 4.76
C GLN A 1142 -5.94 -42.56 3.30
N LEU A 1143 -5.06 -43.54 3.11
CA LEU A 1143 -4.63 -44.05 1.82
C LEU A 1143 -5.32 -45.41 1.54
N TRP A 1144 -6.39 -45.41 0.73
CA TRP A 1144 -6.89 -46.58 -0.05
C TRP A 1144 -7.82 -47.66 0.57
N VAL A 1145 -8.72 -47.40 1.53
CA VAL A 1145 -9.84 -48.34 1.80
C VAL A 1145 -11.02 -47.71 2.57
N ALA A 1146 -12.25 -48.16 2.30
CA ALA A 1146 -13.46 -47.83 3.06
C ALA A 1146 -13.76 -48.91 4.12
N PRO A 1147 -14.40 -48.59 5.28
CA PRO A 1147 -15.04 -47.33 5.64
C PRO A 1147 -14.05 -46.23 6.05
N PHE A 1148 -14.34 -44.99 5.64
CA PHE A 1148 -13.50 -43.82 5.89
C PHE A 1148 -13.46 -43.49 7.38
N THR A 1149 -12.28 -43.58 7.99
CA THR A 1149 -12.00 -42.87 9.24
C THR A 1149 -11.75 -41.38 8.90
N PRO A 1150 -12.25 -40.44 9.71
CA PRO A 1150 -12.08 -39.02 9.44
C PRO A 1150 -10.61 -38.60 9.60
N ASN A 1151 -10.07 -37.92 8.59
CA ASN A 1151 -8.74 -37.33 8.63
C ASN A 1151 -8.61 -36.33 9.78
N SER A 1152 -7.42 -36.18 10.36
CA SER A 1152 -7.19 -35.36 11.56
C SER A 1152 -5.96 -34.47 11.39
N VAL A 1153 -5.96 -33.33 12.10
CA VAL A 1153 -4.74 -32.53 12.34
C VAL A 1153 -4.24 -32.87 13.74
N LEU A 1154 -2.93 -33.12 13.86
CA LEU A 1154 -2.25 -33.52 15.08
C LEU A 1154 -1.20 -32.46 15.41
N VAL A 1155 -1.18 -32.02 16.66
CA VAL A 1155 -0.16 -31.13 17.22
C VAL A 1155 0.71 -31.94 18.18
N PHE A 1156 2.01 -31.93 17.92
CA PHE A 1156 3.05 -32.52 18.76
C PHE A 1156 3.79 -31.40 19.47
N LEU A 1157 3.66 -31.37 20.80
CA LEU A 1157 4.37 -30.39 21.62
C LEU A 1157 5.77 -30.90 21.90
N GLU A 1158 6.80 -30.18 21.43
CA GLU A 1158 8.17 -30.68 21.52
C GLU A 1158 8.78 -30.36 22.90
N GLY A 1159 9.34 -31.36 23.57
CA GLY A 1159 9.93 -31.23 24.91
C GLY A 1159 11.44 -30.97 24.95
N GLY A 1160 12.07 -30.59 23.83
CA GLY A 1160 13.52 -30.39 23.71
C GLY A 1160 14.35 -31.69 23.68
N VAL A 1161 15.66 -31.63 23.40
CA VAL A 1161 16.52 -32.81 23.13
C VAL A 1161 16.58 -33.82 24.31
N GLY A 1162 16.14 -35.07 24.08
CA GLY A 1162 16.25 -36.18 25.05
C GLY A 1162 14.95 -36.58 25.78
N GLN A 1163 13.90 -35.77 25.77
CA GLN A 1163 12.55 -36.16 26.20
C GLN A 1163 11.94 -37.13 25.17
N ARG A 1164 11.46 -38.31 25.55
CA ARG A 1164 10.77 -39.22 24.61
C ARG A 1164 9.27 -39.03 24.74
N ASP A 1165 8.63 -38.48 23.72
CA ASP A 1165 7.18 -38.61 23.52
C ASP A 1165 6.85 -40.08 23.37
N THR A 1166 6.37 -40.65 24.46
CA THR A 1166 6.09 -42.08 24.58
C THR A 1166 4.64 -42.34 24.96
N THR A 1167 3.83 -41.29 25.14
CA THR A 1167 2.46 -41.42 25.64
C THR A 1167 1.48 -40.56 24.84
N THR A 1168 0.21 -40.99 24.80
CA THR A 1168 -0.91 -40.23 24.23
C THR A 1168 -1.21 -38.90 24.94
N ALA A 1169 -0.47 -38.55 26.01
CA ALA A 1169 -0.62 -37.31 26.76
C ALA A 1169 0.18 -36.14 26.13
N ASP A 1170 1.18 -36.44 25.29
CA ASP A 1170 2.07 -35.46 24.65
C ASP A 1170 1.53 -35.02 23.26
N VAL A 1171 0.49 -35.71 22.76
CA VAL A 1171 -0.25 -35.36 21.55
C VAL A 1171 -1.56 -34.70 21.97
N THR A 1172 -1.66 -33.38 21.80
CA THR A 1172 -2.96 -32.71 21.91
C THR A 1172 -3.71 -32.95 20.61
N MET A 1173 -4.65 -33.89 20.62
CA MET A 1173 -5.46 -34.17 19.44
C MET A 1173 -6.51 -33.05 19.28
N VAL A 1174 -6.41 -32.21 18.25
CA VAL A 1174 -7.56 -31.39 17.83
C VAL A 1174 -7.78 -31.47 16.33
N ALA A 1175 -8.61 -32.45 15.97
CA ALA A 1175 -9.78 -32.30 15.10
C ALA A 1175 -10.35 -33.71 14.78
N GLY A 1176 -10.56 -34.56 15.78
CA GLY A 1176 -11.08 -35.91 15.58
C GLY A 1176 -12.60 -35.93 15.42
N ALA A 1177 -13.08 -36.61 14.37
CA ALA A 1177 -14.48 -36.96 14.08
C ALA A 1177 -15.30 -36.07 13.12
N ILE A 1178 -14.69 -35.49 12.08
CA ILE A 1178 -15.48 -35.03 10.91
C ILE A 1178 -15.06 -35.73 9.62
N PRO A 1179 -15.99 -36.41 8.93
CA PRO A 1179 -15.83 -36.74 7.51
C PRO A 1179 -15.58 -35.49 6.62
N ALA A 1180 -15.71 -34.27 7.16
CA ALA A 1180 -15.83 -33.01 6.45
C ALA A 1180 -14.61 -32.07 6.51
N LEU A 1181 -13.47 -32.44 7.12
CA LEU A 1181 -12.24 -31.62 6.99
C LEU A 1181 -11.70 -31.57 5.55
N GLY A 1182 -12.28 -32.32 4.60
CA GLY A 1182 -11.95 -32.23 3.18
C GLY A 1182 -10.51 -32.63 2.88
N ILE A 1183 -9.93 -33.46 3.74
CA ILE A 1183 -8.53 -33.84 3.63
C ILE A 1183 -8.41 -35.00 2.62
N THR A 1184 -8.19 -34.73 1.34
CA THR A 1184 -8.00 -35.80 0.35
C THR A 1184 -6.63 -35.73 -0.28
N THR A 1185 -6.07 -36.89 -0.63
CA THR A 1185 -4.89 -36.97 -1.48
C THR A 1185 -5.36 -36.91 -2.92
N ASP A 1186 -5.00 -35.87 -3.68
CA ASP A 1186 -4.97 -36.04 -5.13
C ASP A 1186 -3.81 -37.00 -5.45
N GLN A 1187 -4.18 -38.23 -5.78
CA GLN A 1187 -3.23 -39.31 -6.06
C GLN A 1187 -2.43 -39.08 -7.36
N ASN A 1188 -2.82 -38.10 -8.17
CA ASN A 1188 -2.16 -37.75 -9.41
C ASN A 1188 -1.28 -36.50 -9.29
N ASN A 1189 -1.57 -35.60 -8.35
CA ASN A 1189 -0.94 -34.26 -8.31
C ASN A 1189 -0.04 -33.99 -7.10
N GLY A 1190 -0.02 -34.89 -6.12
CA GLY A 1190 1.05 -34.92 -5.12
C GLY A 1190 1.14 -33.69 -4.20
N GLN A 1191 0.05 -33.01 -3.87
CA GLN A 1191 0.06 -32.00 -2.82
C GLN A 1191 -0.69 -32.53 -1.60
N GLY A 1192 -0.01 -32.54 -0.45
CA GLY A 1192 -0.71 -32.57 0.82
C GLY A 1192 -1.43 -31.26 1.07
N ILE A 1193 -2.30 -31.24 2.06
CA ILE A 1193 -3.08 -30.04 2.41
C ILE A 1193 -2.16 -28.93 2.90
N PRO A 1194 -2.40 -27.67 2.51
CA PRO A 1194 -1.70 -26.56 3.10
C PRO A 1194 -2.13 -26.36 4.56
N LEU A 1195 -1.14 -26.41 5.45
CA LEU A 1195 -1.23 -25.91 6.81
C LEU A 1195 -0.50 -24.57 6.82
N SER A 1196 -1.13 -23.51 7.34
CA SER A 1196 -0.43 -22.28 7.69
C SER A 1196 -0.56 -22.03 9.19
N LEU A 1197 0.49 -21.45 9.76
CA LEU A 1197 0.60 -21.08 11.17
C LEU A 1197 0.95 -19.60 11.24
N SER A 1198 0.08 -18.80 11.85
CA SER A 1198 0.32 -17.38 12.14
C SER A 1198 -0.63 -16.87 13.22
N ASP A 1199 -0.24 -15.81 13.93
CA ASP A 1199 -1.08 -15.12 14.91
C ASP A 1199 -1.98 -14.11 14.18
N ILE A 1200 -3.10 -14.58 13.61
CA ILE A 1200 -3.98 -13.74 12.79
C ILE A 1200 -4.91 -12.86 13.63
N ASN A 1201 -5.11 -13.18 14.91
CA ASN A 1201 -5.89 -12.36 15.85
C ASN A 1201 -4.99 -11.48 16.75
N GLY A 1202 -3.67 -11.57 16.64
CA GLY A 1202 -2.74 -10.76 17.42
C GLY A 1202 -2.84 -10.97 18.93
N ASP A 1203 -3.24 -12.16 19.39
CA ASP A 1203 -3.33 -12.49 20.82
C ASP A 1203 -1.98 -12.97 21.42
N GLY A 1204 -0.97 -13.11 20.57
CA GLY A 1204 0.39 -13.51 20.91
C GLY A 1204 0.65 -15.00 20.74
N ARG A 1205 -0.34 -15.77 20.27
CA ARG A 1205 -0.24 -17.21 20.04
C ARG A 1205 -0.43 -17.48 18.57
N SER A 1206 0.36 -18.39 18.00
CA SER A 1206 0.18 -18.75 16.61
C SER A 1206 -1.09 -19.61 16.46
N ASP A 1207 -1.92 -19.29 15.49
CA ASP A 1207 -3.13 -20.03 15.17
C ASP A 1207 -2.85 -21.13 14.14
N VAL A 1208 -3.78 -22.08 14.02
CA VAL A 1208 -3.72 -23.16 13.03
C VAL A 1208 -4.76 -22.92 11.94
N ILE A 1209 -4.30 -22.82 10.69
CA ILE A 1209 -5.14 -22.57 9.52
C ILE A 1209 -5.05 -23.76 8.58
N VAL A 1210 -6.21 -24.33 8.22
CA VAL A 1210 -6.31 -25.60 7.49
C VAL A 1210 -7.16 -25.42 6.23
N GLY A 1211 -6.59 -25.69 5.06
CA GLY A 1211 -7.30 -25.75 3.78
C GLY A 1211 -7.86 -27.14 3.45
N GLY A 1212 -8.69 -27.29 2.41
CA GLY A 1212 -9.15 -28.62 2.00
C GLY A 1212 -10.18 -28.71 0.86
N SER A 1213 -10.37 -29.93 0.36
CA SER A 1213 -11.15 -30.35 -0.83
C SER A 1213 -12.67 -30.17 -0.75
N ASN A 1214 -13.17 -29.56 0.32
CA ASN A 1214 -14.58 -29.14 0.44
C ASN A 1214 -14.74 -27.64 0.12
N GLU A 1215 -13.73 -27.05 -0.54
CA GLU A 1215 -13.69 -25.64 -0.89
C GLU A 1215 -13.83 -24.77 0.36
N ALA A 1216 -13.02 -25.02 1.39
CA ALA A 1216 -13.10 -24.25 2.63
C ALA A 1216 -11.76 -24.12 3.35
N VAL A 1217 -11.56 -22.98 4.01
CA VAL A 1217 -10.48 -22.72 4.95
C VAL A 1217 -11.03 -22.63 6.36
N ARG A 1218 -10.41 -23.34 7.30
CA ARG A 1218 -10.80 -23.38 8.71
C ARG A 1218 -9.70 -22.81 9.58
N ILE A 1219 -10.09 -21.98 10.53
CA ILE A 1219 -9.19 -21.28 11.45
C ILE A 1219 -9.44 -21.78 12.86
N PHE A 1220 -8.37 -22.18 13.54
CA PHE A 1220 -8.39 -22.64 14.93
C PHE A 1220 -7.48 -21.72 15.73
N HIS A 1221 -8.07 -20.86 16.56
CA HIS A 1221 -7.28 -19.97 17.42
C HIS A 1221 -6.62 -20.75 18.55
N SER A 1222 -5.35 -20.46 18.82
CA SER A 1222 -4.63 -21.07 19.93
C SER A 1222 -4.98 -20.41 21.26
N VAL A 1223 -5.29 -21.21 22.27
CA VAL A 1223 -5.40 -20.79 23.67
C VAL A 1223 -4.09 -21.03 24.45
N GLY A 1224 -3.09 -21.64 23.80
CA GLY A 1224 -1.80 -22.11 24.30
C GLY A 1224 -1.82 -22.97 25.57
N GLY A 1225 -0.68 -23.05 26.26
CA GLY A 1225 -0.50 -24.01 27.36
C GLY A 1225 -0.42 -25.46 26.86
N ALA A 1226 -0.61 -26.44 27.76
CA ALA A 1226 -0.40 -27.87 27.45
C ALA A 1226 -1.40 -28.46 26.43
N THR A 1227 -2.49 -27.76 26.14
CA THR A 1227 -3.46 -28.12 25.09
C THR A 1227 -3.78 -26.86 24.27
N PRO A 1228 -2.90 -26.45 23.34
CA PRO A 1228 -2.95 -25.13 22.74
C PRO A 1228 -4.17 -24.92 21.85
N ILE A 1229 -4.73 -25.98 21.31
CA ILE A 1229 -6.00 -25.94 20.57
C ILE A 1229 -7.05 -26.64 21.44
N THR A 1230 -8.22 -26.02 21.63
CA THR A 1230 -9.30 -26.57 22.49
C THR A 1230 -10.67 -26.56 21.83
N ASN A 1231 -10.81 -25.95 20.66
CA ASN A 1231 -12.08 -25.88 19.95
C ASN A 1231 -12.45 -27.24 19.33
N ASP A 1232 -13.75 -27.51 19.26
CA ASP A 1232 -14.25 -28.70 18.59
C ASP A 1232 -13.92 -28.59 17.08
N PRO A 1233 -13.31 -29.61 16.44
CA PRO A 1233 -13.14 -29.71 14.99
C PRO A 1233 -14.32 -29.20 14.15
N THR A 1234 -15.54 -29.47 14.61
CA THR A 1234 -16.80 -29.15 13.95
C THR A 1234 -17.22 -27.69 14.09
N THR A 1235 -16.61 -26.96 15.02
CA THR A 1235 -16.84 -25.53 15.27
C THR A 1235 -15.50 -24.80 15.25
N PRO A 1236 -14.86 -24.63 14.07
CA PRO A 1236 -13.66 -23.83 13.96
C PRO A 1236 -13.96 -22.38 14.40
N SER A 1237 -12.94 -21.67 14.86
CA SER A 1237 -13.06 -20.27 15.26
C SER A 1237 -13.44 -19.36 14.08
N GLY A 1238 -12.96 -19.72 12.88
CA GLY A 1238 -13.35 -19.11 11.61
C GLY A 1238 -13.52 -20.16 10.52
N LEU A 1239 -14.46 -19.92 9.59
CA LEU A 1239 -14.73 -20.78 8.44
C LEU A 1239 -14.95 -19.90 7.21
N ILE A 1240 -14.09 -20.02 6.22
CA ILE A 1240 -14.21 -19.36 4.92
C ILE A 1240 -14.62 -20.40 3.89
N LEU A 1241 -15.76 -20.21 3.25
CA LEU A 1241 -16.19 -21.04 2.12
C LEU A 1241 -15.61 -20.50 0.81
N GLY A 1242 -15.30 -21.38 -0.12
CA GLY A 1242 -14.81 -21.05 -1.46
C GLY A 1242 -15.86 -20.32 -2.28
N SER A 1243 -15.46 -19.85 -3.46
CA SER A 1243 -16.32 -19.02 -4.31
C SER A 1243 -17.54 -19.76 -4.89
N GLY A 1244 -17.54 -21.09 -4.85
CA GLY A 1244 -18.55 -21.97 -5.44
C GLY A 1244 -18.47 -22.05 -6.97
N LEU A 1245 -17.40 -21.53 -7.58
CA LEU A 1245 -17.13 -21.68 -9.01
C LEU A 1245 -16.83 -23.15 -9.36
N THR A 1246 -17.16 -23.59 -10.57
CA THR A 1246 -16.98 -24.98 -11.03
C THR A 1246 -16.08 -25.03 -12.26
N GLY A 1247 -15.33 -26.14 -12.45
CA GLY A 1247 -14.54 -26.37 -13.67
C GLY A 1247 -13.02 -26.17 -13.55
N GLY A 1248 -12.41 -26.50 -12.40
CA GLY A 1248 -10.94 -26.52 -12.26
C GLY A 1248 -10.25 -27.51 -13.20
N ILE A 1249 -8.99 -27.23 -13.58
CA ILE A 1249 -8.26 -27.88 -14.69
C ILE A 1249 -7.99 -29.38 -14.48
N TRP A 1250 -8.11 -29.89 -13.25
CA TRP A 1250 -7.73 -31.28 -12.93
C TRP A 1250 -8.72 -32.07 -12.06
N GLY A 1251 -9.93 -31.55 -11.81
CA GLY A 1251 -10.93 -32.24 -11.00
C GLY A 1251 -11.47 -33.52 -11.67
N ALA A 1252 -11.16 -34.69 -11.13
CA ALA A 1252 -11.78 -35.96 -11.53
C ALA A 1252 -13.28 -36.05 -11.18
N ALA A 1253 -13.83 -35.04 -10.49
CA ALA A 1253 -15.25 -34.83 -10.27
C ALA A 1253 -15.62 -33.38 -10.66
N LEU A 1254 -16.85 -33.20 -11.16
CA LEU A 1254 -17.39 -31.97 -11.78
C LEU A 1254 -17.51 -30.75 -10.83
N ASN A 1255 -16.80 -30.71 -9.69
CA ASN A 1255 -17.08 -29.82 -8.56
C ASN A 1255 -15.87 -29.50 -7.64
N SER A 1256 -14.63 -29.44 -8.15
CA SER A 1256 -13.49 -28.99 -7.33
C SER A 1256 -12.82 -27.75 -7.93
N ASN A 1257 -13.00 -26.60 -7.29
CA ASN A 1257 -12.29 -25.36 -7.65
C ASN A 1257 -10.90 -25.21 -7.01
N GLU A 1258 -10.49 -26.17 -6.17
CA GLU A 1258 -9.17 -26.19 -5.54
C GLU A 1258 -8.92 -24.98 -4.59
N PHE A 1259 -9.97 -24.38 -4.04
CA PHE A 1259 -9.86 -23.33 -3.03
C PHE A 1259 -9.16 -23.85 -1.77
N GLY A 1260 -8.13 -23.13 -1.30
CA GLY A 1260 -7.36 -23.51 -0.11
C GLY A 1260 -6.41 -24.68 -0.34
N THR A 1261 -5.90 -24.85 -1.57
CA THR A 1261 -4.84 -25.82 -1.93
C THR A 1261 -3.42 -25.30 -1.74
N ALA A 1262 -3.26 -23.97 -1.65
CA ALA A 1262 -2.14 -23.33 -0.96
C ALA A 1262 -2.71 -22.33 0.04
N ILE A 1263 -2.01 -22.02 1.13
CA ILE A 1263 -2.42 -21.03 2.13
C ILE A 1263 -1.14 -20.46 2.72
N TYR A 1264 -1.09 -19.15 2.95
CA TYR A 1264 0.03 -18.52 3.65
C TYR A 1264 -0.45 -17.52 4.68
#